data_AF-A0A151MSR3-F1
#
_entry.id   AF-A0A151MSR3-F1
#
_cell.length_a   1.000
_cell.length_b   1.000
_cell.length_c   1.000
_cell.angle_alpha   90.00
_cell.angle_beta   90.00
_cell.angle_gamma   90.00
#
_symmetry.space_group_name_H-M   'P 1'
#
loop_
_entity.id
_entity.type
_entity.pdbx_description
1 polymer ?
#
loop_
_entity_poly.entity_id
_entity_poly.type
_entity_poly.pdbx_seq_one_letter_code
_entity_poly.pdbx_strand_id
1 'polypeptide(L)'
;MPLEQPKADGQSFPLPLQPRESIRAHRLPPVPTWAPPASDPPAPLAPEPLPTLAREPPLPQLKDKDTRSAVKRGLSQRSSGRREPCLPPYVRLERLQMPAEDEGKAEPAPGPGDSAKAAQEPRPDWQVVRDGRARLRVLETASAPALAPAPEVAAPRRQGAVTSHVPRVQGTALWLPGSAASNAPRPPGAAEMSLAGRQVPGGMRSSPGKCSQRFLCTWCCLLALPVLLGVAGWYLWEQGSSVLALGLVGRWPLVQSWGVEPEVPCSQQCSAMLVESLPEGLDYPSGSPRPLAVHQAWMDLLGGANTSVDIAAFYLTLRDLDTSKTETSAWQGREVFERLWDLPARGVQLNVAVNSPQESNADTQDLASKGANVSSVEMKRLTGGVLHSKFWVVDDKHVYVGSANMDWRSLTQVKELGAVLYNCSCVASDLGRIFGTYRALGGPGTPLPAAWPSELAALSSLRRPLKLQLNGVPTQLFLSSAPPALCSAGRTPDLEAILETIADAQAFIHVAVMDFVPQCTFCTPKRFWPVLDEALREAACGRGVRVRLLASCWPHSDRAMFPFLESLLILHREPLGCPIEVKLFVVPATEQQKQIPFARVNHNKYMVTDRVAYIGTSNWSEDYFINTAGVGLVVNQSTEEPGTPGPSLREQLAAVFNRDWESPYTEPLSLKPRCAARH
;
A
#
# COMPACT_ATOMS: atom_id res chain seq x y z
N MET A 1 23.04 -57.76 -13.21
CA MET A 1 22.56 -58.44 -11.98
C MET A 1 23.75 -58.81 -11.13
N PRO A 2 23.63 -58.83 -9.79
CA PRO A 2 22.96 -57.87 -8.91
C PRO A 2 23.92 -57.44 -7.76
N LEU A 3 23.60 -56.40 -6.99
CA LEU A 3 23.98 -56.30 -5.57
C LEU A 3 23.14 -55.21 -4.89
N GLU A 4 22.43 -55.65 -3.85
CA GLU A 4 21.63 -54.87 -2.91
C GLU A 4 22.50 -53.95 -2.04
N GLN A 5 21.89 -52.87 -1.52
CA GLN A 5 21.93 -52.40 -0.11
C GLN A 5 21.29 -50.98 0.01
N PRO A 6 20.98 -50.43 1.21
CA PRO A 6 19.84 -50.78 2.07
C PRO A 6 18.95 -49.54 2.38
N LYS A 7 17.81 -49.77 3.07
CA LYS A 7 17.02 -48.72 3.71
C LYS A 7 17.73 -48.17 4.95
N ALA A 8 17.70 -46.86 5.15
CA ALA A 8 17.78 -46.22 6.47
C ALA A 8 17.00 -44.91 6.46
N ASP A 9 16.04 -44.83 7.38
CA ASP A 9 15.22 -43.66 7.70
C ASP A 9 16.06 -42.54 8.31
N GLY A 10 15.73 -41.30 7.93
CA GLY A 10 16.27 -40.08 8.52
C GLY A 10 15.34 -38.92 8.20
N GLN A 11 14.35 -38.68 9.06
CA GLN A 11 13.52 -37.49 9.03
C GLN A 11 14.42 -36.24 9.09
N SER A 12 14.42 -35.47 8.00
CA SER A 12 14.91 -34.09 8.00
C SER A 12 13.71 -33.16 7.87
N PHE A 13 13.54 -32.29 8.87
CA PHE A 13 12.56 -31.22 8.85
C PHE A 13 12.90 -30.23 7.72
N PRO A 14 11.94 -29.77 6.90
CA PRO A 14 12.23 -28.76 5.89
C PRO A 14 12.41 -27.38 6.53
N LEU A 15 13.55 -26.76 6.26
CA LEU A 15 13.83 -25.35 6.49
C LEU A 15 12.88 -24.45 5.64
N PRO A 16 12.56 -23.23 6.11
CA PRO A 16 11.49 -22.40 5.56
C PRO A 16 11.76 -21.92 4.12
N LEU A 17 10.72 -22.00 3.30
CA LEU A 17 10.70 -21.75 1.86
C LEU A 17 10.96 -20.27 1.52
N GLN A 18 11.92 -20.05 0.61
CA GLN A 18 12.27 -18.75 0.03
C GLN A 18 11.45 -18.48 -1.25
N PRO A 19 11.34 -17.21 -1.72
CA PRO A 19 10.41 -16.72 -2.76
C PRO A 19 10.53 -17.30 -4.19
N ARG A 20 11.25 -18.41 -4.39
CA ARG A 20 11.48 -19.05 -5.70
C ARG A 20 10.36 -20.00 -6.14
N GLU A 21 9.42 -20.38 -5.28
CA GLU A 21 8.40 -21.38 -5.64
C GLU A 21 7.22 -20.84 -6.45
N SER A 22 7.00 -19.53 -6.47
CA SER A 22 6.04 -18.90 -7.39
C SER A 22 6.47 -19.01 -8.87
N ILE A 23 7.77 -19.19 -9.14
CA ILE A 23 8.35 -19.14 -10.50
C ILE A 23 8.73 -20.55 -11.02
N ARG A 24 8.69 -21.59 -10.17
CA ARG A 24 9.15 -22.95 -10.53
C ARG A 24 8.08 -23.90 -11.08
N ALA A 25 6.81 -23.48 -11.14
CA ALA A 25 5.74 -24.32 -11.71
C ALA A 25 5.90 -24.64 -13.21
N HIS A 26 6.85 -24.01 -13.91
CA HIS A 26 7.16 -24.25 -15.33
C HIS A 26 8.13 -25.42 -15.62
N ARG A 27 8.44 -26.31 -14.67
CA ARG A 27 9.50 -27.34 -14.88
C ARG A 27 9.15 -28.80 -14.53
N LEU A 28 7.94 -29.27 -14.78
CA LEU A 28 7.68 -30.72 -14.73
C LEU A 28 7.03 -31.23 -16.04
N PRO A 29 7.62 -32.23 -16.72
CA PRO A 29 6.94 -32.92 -17.81
C PRO A 29 5.84 -33.84 -17.26
N PRO A 30 4.79 -34.16 -18.05
CA PRO A 30 3.64 -34.91 -17.55
C PRO A 30 3.98 -36.36 -17.21
N VAL A 31 3.49 -36.82 -16.05
CA VAL A 31 3.46 -38.23 -15.65
C VAL A 31 2.26 -38.91 -16.35
N PRO A 32 2.35 -40.17 -16.82
CA PRO A 32 1.29 -40.79 -17.61
C PRO A 32 0.06 -41.14 -16.75
N THR A 33 -1.13 -40.82 -17.24
CA THR A 33 -2.41 -41.16 -16.61
C THR A 33 -2.81 -42.61 -16.87
N TRP A 34 -3.06 -43.37 -15.79
CA TRP A 34 -3.77 -44.65 -15.83
C TRP A 34 -5.28 -44.39 -15.91
N ALA A 35 -5.97 -44.99 -16.88
CA ALA A 35 -7.43 -44.86 -17.06
C ALA A 35 -8.17 -46.01 -16.35
N PRO A 36 -9.26 -45.75 -15.59
CA PRO A 36 -10.22 -46.78 -15.20
C PRO A 36 -11.38 -46.89 -16.22
N PRO A 37 -12.07 -48.05 -16.31
CA PRO A 37 -13.03 -48.32 -17.36
C PRO A 37 -14.39 -47.65 -17.14
N ALA A 38 -15.10 -47.46 -18.25
CA ALA A 38 -16.38 -46.77 -18.38
C ALA A 38 -17.53 -47.45 -17.61
N SER A 39 -18.41 -46.64 -17.03
CA SER A 39 -19.72 -47.04 -16.53
C SER A 39 -20.83 -46.26 -17.24
N ASP A 40 -21.87 -46.98 -17.67
CA ASP A 40 -23.01 -46.56 -18.47
C ASP A 40 -23.84 -45.39 -17.90
N PRO A 41 -24.59 -44.65 -18.74
CA PRO A 41 -25.33 -43.46 -18.33
C PRO A 41 -26.69 -43.78 -17.65
N PRO A 42 -27.18 -42.95 -16.71
CA PRO A 42 -28.50 -43.12 -16.12
C PRO A 42 -29.63 -42.50 -16.99
N ALA A 43 -30.80 -43.14 -16.90
CA ALA A 43 -32.05 -42.80 -17.58
C ALA A 43 -32.74 -41.51 -17.03
N PRO A 44 -33.63 -40.86 -17.82
CA PRO A 44 -34.20 -39.55 -17.47
C PRO A 44 -35.37 -39.66 -16.48
N LEU A 45 -35.41 -38.75 -15.51
CA LEU A 45 -36.53 -38.58 -14.57
C LEU A 45 -37.43 -37.39 -14.95
N ALA A 46 -38.73 -37.61 -14.80
CA ALA A 46 -39.86 -36.73 -15.14
C ALA A 46 -40.01 -35.52 -14.19
N PRO A 47 -40.77 -34.47 -14.57
CA PRO A 47 -40.85 -33.21 -13.81
C PRO A 47 -41.90 -33.27 -12.69
N GLU A 48 -41.56 -32.73 -11.52
CA GLU A 48 -42.47 -32.48 -10.39
C GLU A 48 -42.61 -30.95 -10.11
N PRO A 49 -43.71 -30.51 -9.47
CA PRO A 49 -44.30 -29.19 -9.67
C PRO A 49 -43.86 -28.10 -8.68
N LEU A 50 -44.08 -26.84 -9.09
CA LEU A 50 -43.86 -25.58 -8.36
C LEU A 50 -44.62 -25.49 -7.02
N PRO A 51 -44.02 -24.91 -5.96
CA PRO A 51 -44.74 -24.50 -4.76
C PRO A 51 -45.31 -23.08 -4.85
N THR A 52 -46.52 -22.94 -4.31
CA THR A 52 -47.38 -21.76 -4.21
C THR A 52 -46.93 -20.75 -3.15
N LEU A 53 -47.21 -19.47 -3.44
CA LEU A 53 -47.06 -18.31 -2.55
C LEU A 53 -47.85 -18.46 -1.23
N ALA A 54 -47.19 -18.23 -0.10
CA ALA A 54 -47.83 -18.01 1.19
C ALA A 54 -47.54 -16.58 1.70
N ARG A 55 -48.61 -15.91 2.12
CA ARG A 55 -48.69 -14.53 2.62
C ARG A 55 -47.98 -14.36 3.98
N GLU A 56 -47.39 -13.18 4.15
CA GLU A 56 -46.88 -12.63 5.43
C GLU A 56 -47.99 -12.44 6.49
N PRO A 57 -47.69 -12.64 7.78
CA PRO A 57 -48.43 -12.05 8.89
C PRO A 57 -47.77 -10.75 9.41
N PRO A 58 -48.57 -9.77 9.92
CA PRO A 58 -48.12 -8.39 10.14
C PRO A 58 -47.44 -8.12 11.50
N LEU A 59 -46.61 -7.06 11.49
CA LEU A 59 -45.93 -6.43 12.63
C LEU A 59 -46.90 -5.81 13.67
N PRO A 60 -46.59 -5.84 14.98
CA PRO A 60 -47.34 -5.10 16.00
C PRO A 60 -46.95 -3.62 16.05
N GLN A 61 -47.96 -2.75 16.02
CA GLN A 61 -47.84 -1.31 16.23
C GLN A 61 -47.58 -0.96 17.71
N LEU A 62 -46.52 -0.18 17.99
CA LEU A 62 -46.40 0.56 19.24
C LEU A 62 -46.97 1.98 19.07
N LYS A 63 -47.79 2.36 20.05
CA LYS A 63 -48.49 3.65 20.15
C LYS A 63 -47.57 4.71 20.75
N ASP A 64 -47.46 5.85 20.07
CA ASP A 64 -46.98 7.11 20.61
C ASP A 64 -48.01 7.73 21.57
N LYS A 65 -47.53 8.18 22.75
CA LYS A 65 -48.12 9.31 23.50
C LYS A 65 -47.03 10.07 24.26
N ASP A 66 -46.96 11.36 23.94
CA ASP A 66 -46.67 12.52 24.78
C ASP A 66 -45.39 12.54 25.63
N THR A 67 -44.42 13.39 25.24
CA THR A 67 -44.21 14.69 25.92
C THR A 67 -43.21 15.59 25.17
N ARG A 68 -43.67 16.80 24.82
CA ARG A 68 -42.85 17.98 24.52
C ARG A 68 -42.56 18.72 25.83
N SER A 69 -41.32 19.19 26.00
CA SER A 69 -40.96 20.61 26.26
C SER A 69 -39.80 20.80 27.24
N ALA A 70 -38.97 21.81 26.89
CA ALA A 70 -38.03 22.56 27.72
C ALA A 70 -36.62 21.92 27.87
N VAL A 71 -35.47 22.58 27.62
CA VAL A 71 -35.10 24.00 27.69
C VAL A 71 -33.89 24.28 26.78
N LYS A 72 -33.94 25.39 26.02
CA LYS A 72 -32.78 26.12 25.47
C LYS A 72 -32.11 26.93 26.58
N ARG A 73 -30.77 26.89 26.68
CA ARG A 73 -29.80 27.92 27.15
C ARG A 73 -28.44 27.22 27.33
N GLY A 74 -27.28 27.66 26.87
CA GLY A 74 -26.82 28.85 26.15
C GLY A 74 -25.27 28.82 26.12
N LEU A 75 -24.70 29.22 24.98
CA LEU A 75 -23.45 29.97 24.76
C LEU A 75 -22.12 29.59 25.48
N SER A 76 -21.14 29.28 24.61
CA SER A 76 -19.81 29.91 24.47
C SER A 76 -18.88 30.00 25.69
N GLN A 77 -17.75 29.28 25.62
CA GLN A 77 -16.43 29.86 25.93
C GLN A 77 -15.31 29.14 25.15
N ARG A 78 -14.60 29.92 24.32
CA ARG A 78 -13.28 29.58 23.78
C ARG A 78 -12.26 29.56 24.91
N SER A 79 -11.43 28.52 24.97
CA SER A 79 -10.07 28.65 25.52
C SER A 79 -9.08 27.91 24.63
N SER A 80 -8.03 28.64 24.27
CA SER A 80 -6.87 28.20 23.50
C SER A 80 -5.94 27.39 24.40
N GLY A 81 -5.77 26.11 24.10
CA GLY A 81 -4.73 25.25 24.65
C GLY A 81 -4.30 24.25 23.59
N ARG A 82 -2.99 24.16 23.33
CA ARG A 82 -2.39 23.16 22.45
C ARG A 82 -2.91 21.77 22.85
N ARG A 83 -3.65 21.11 21.96
CA ARG A 83 -4.01 19.69 22.12
C ARG A 83 -2.84 18.86 21.59
N GLU A 84 -2.16 18.18 22.50
CA GLU A 84 -1.41 16.97 22.14
C GLU A 84 -2.40 15.94 21.54
N PRO A 85 -1.96 15.10 20.60
CA PRO A 85 -2.84 14.06 20.05
C PRO A 85 -3.22 13.08 21.17
N CYS A 86 -4.53 12.98 21.46
CA CYS A 86 -5.06 11.94 22.33
C CYS A 86 -4.84 10.58 21.67
N LEU A 87 -3.85 9.83 22.12
CA LEU A 87 -3.79 8.38 21.89
C LEU A 87 -4.96 7.72 22.65
N PRO A 88 -5.64 6.71 22.08
CA PRO A 88 -6.70 5.99 22.77
C PRO A 88 -6.16 5.28 24.03
N PRO A 89 -6.93 5.19 25.14
CA PRO A 89 -6.47 4.50 26.34
C PRO A 89 -6.38 3.00 26.08
N TYR A 90 -5.18 2.44 26.20
CA TYR A 90 -4.96 0.99 26.14
C TYR A 90 -5.75 0.27 27.25
N VAL A 91 -6.26 -0.92 26.93
CA VAL A 91 -7.04 -1.76 27.85
C VAL A 91 -6.37 -3.10 28.08
N ARG A 92 -6.42 -3.60 29.31
CA ARG A 92 -5.94 -4.93 29.71
C ARG A 92 -7.12 -5.78 30.19
N LEU A 93 -7.11 -7.07 29.84
CA LEU A 93 -8.07 -8.06 30.34
C LEU A 93 -7.51 -8.72 31.60
N GLU A 94 -8.29 -8.71 32.68
CA GLU A 94 -7.97 -9.36 33.95
C GLU A 94 -9.01 -10.45 34.24
N ARG A 95 -8.54 -11.65 34.62
CA ARG A 95 -9.41 -12.80 34.93
C ARG A 95 -9.92 -12.66 36.35
N LEU A 96 -11.24 -12.74 36.55
CA LEU A 96 -11.83 -12.77 37.88
C LEU A 96 -11.55 -14.13 38.53
N GLN A 97 -11.00 -14.15 39.75
CA GLN A 97 -10.75 -15.40 40.50
C GLN A 97 -12.08 -16.03 40.92
N MET A 98 -12.23 -17.33 40.65
CA MET A 98 -13.31 -18.15 41.20
C MET A 98 -13.05 -18.47 42.68
N PRO A 99 -14.07 -18.60 43.54
CA PRO A 99 -13.90 -19.08 44.90
C PRO A 99 -13.40 -20.54 44.89
N ALA A 100 -12.51 -20.88 45.84
CA ALA A 100 -11.98 -22.23 45.98
C ALA A 100 -13.09 -23.20 46.44
N GLU A 101 -13.31 -24.28 45.69
CA GLU A 101 -14.19 -25.38 46.11
C GLU A 101 -13.39 -26.43 46.90
N ASP A 102 -14.03 -26.90 47.96
CA ASP A 102 -13.56 -27.82 49.01
C ASP A 102 -13.34 -29.23 48.43
N GLU A 103 -12.17 -29.82 48.67
CA GLU A 103 -11.85 -31.19 48.23
C GLU A 103 -12.63 -32.23 49.05
N GLY A 104 -13.47 -33.04 48.42
CA GLY A 104 -13.84 -34.34 48.99
C GLY A 104 -15.20 -34.90 48.58
N LYS A 105 -15.22 -35.68 47.49
CA LYS A 105 -15.83 -37.04 47.38
C LYS A 105 -15.93 -37.45 45.92
N ALA A 106 -15.28 -38.57 45.58
CA ALA A 106 -15.39 -39.23 44.29
C ALA A 106 -16.67 -40.10 44.24
N GLU A 107 -17.45 -39.97 43.17
CA GLU A 107 -18.48 -40.94 42.78
C GLU A 107 -18.21 -41.48 41.35
N PRO A 108 -18.62 -42.74 41.04
CA PRO A 108 -18.11 -43.48 39.90
C PRO A 108 -18.85 -43.17 38.59
N ALA A 109 -18.15 -43.41 37.46
CA ALA A 109 -18.62 -43.13 36.10
C ALA A 109 -19.85 -43.96 35.67
N PRO A 110 -20.80 -43.40 34.90
CA PRO A 110 -21.88 -44.17 34.28
C PRO A 110 -21.48 -44.78 32.93
N GLY A 111 -22.00 -45.98 32.65
CA GLY A 111 -21.79 -46.76 31.43
C GLY A 111 -22.55 -46.25 30.19
N PRO A 112 -22.39 -46.92 29.04
CA PRO A 112 -22.72 -46.35 27.74
C PRO A 112 -24.20 -46.52 27.40
N GLY A 113 -24.92 -45.41 27.33
CA GLY A 113 -26.29 -45.35 26.82
C GLY A 113 -27.15 -44.38 27.60
N ASP A 114 -27.03 -43.08 27.31
CA ASP A 114 -28.17 -42.18 27.15
C ASP A 114 -27.73 -40.76 26.75
N SER A 115 -28.51 -40.20 25.83
CA SER A 115 -28.61 -38.83 25.30
C SER A 115 -27.66 -37.72 25.79
N ALA A 116 -27.05 -37.05 24.82
CA ALA A 116 -26.29 -35.81 24.95
C ALA A 116 -27.07 -34.68 25.65
N LYS A 117 -26.69 -34.37 26.89
CA LYS A 117 -26.74 -33.02 27.45
C LYS A 117 -25.31 -32.53 27.60
N ALA A 118 -24.97 -31.49 26.85
CA ALA A 118 -23.65 -30.86 26.90
C ALA A 118 -23.36 -30.38 28.34
N ALA A 119 -22.32 -30.94 28.96
CA ALA A 119 -21.71 -30.37 30.14
C ALA A 119 -21.12 -29.01 29.76
N GLN A 120 -21.62 -27.94 30.38
CA GLN A 120 -21.19 -26.57 30.12
C GLN A 120 -19.94 -26.31 30.97
N GLU A 121 -18.76 -26.28 30.36
CA GLU A 121 -17.53 -25.85 31.05
C GLU A 121 -17.71 -24.41 31.58
N PRO A 122 -17.23 -24.10 32.81
CA PRO A 122 -17.35 -22.76 33.35
C PRO A 122 -16.54 -21.77 32.50
N ARG A 123 -17.24 -20.79 31.92
CA ARG A 123 -16.59 -19.68 31.20
C ARG A 123 -15.94 -18.77 32.24
N PRO A 124 -14.61 -18.53 32.20
CA PRO A 124 -14.00 -17.55 33.09
C PRO A 124 -14.48 -16.15 32.69
N ASP A 125 -15.05 -15.41 33.65
CA ASP A 125 -15.42 -14.01 33.46
C ASP A 125 -14.16 -13.12 33.45
N TRP A 126 -14.13 -12.18 32.50
CA TRP A 126 -13.03 -11.24 32.29
C TRP A 126 -13.51 -9.81 32.49
N GLN A 127 -12.68 -8.98 33.11
CA GLN A 127 -12.93 -7.55 33.24
C GLN A 127 -11.97 -6.74 32.36
N VAL A 128 -12.50 -5.73 31.67
CA VAL A 128 -11.73 -4.75 30.88
C VAL A 128 -11.32 -3.59 31.78
N VAL A 129 -10.02 -3.38 31.96
CA VAL A 129 -9.47 -2.30 32.79
C VAL A 129 -8.67 -1.32 31.90
N ARG A 130 -8.92 -0.02 32.05
CA ARG A 130 -8.13 1.03 31.36
C ARG A 130 -6.76 1.16 32.02
N ASP A 131 -5.68 0.99 31.24
CA ASP A 131 -4.31 1.12 31.72
C ASP A 131 -3.48 1.99 30.77
N GLY A 132 -3.13 3.20 31.23
CA GLY A 132 -2.31 4.15 30.48
C GLY A 132 -0.86 3.72 30.23
N ARG A 133 -0.43 2.56 30.75
CA ARG A 133 0.91 1.99 30.53
C ARG A 133 0.91 0.68 29.74
N ALA A 134 -0.26 0.16 29.36
CA ALA A 134 -0.34 -1.09 28.61
C ALA A 134 0.21 -0.88 27.19
N ARG A 135 1.50 -1.21 27.00
CA ARG A 135 2.09 -1.38 25.67
C ARG A 135 2.02 -2.85 25.32
N LEU A 136 1.55 -3.17 24.12
CA LEU A 136 1.74 -4.50 23.55
C LEU A 136 3.25 -4.73 23.47
N ARG A 137 3.81 -5.55 24.37
CA ARG A 137 5.19 -6.00 24.23
C ARG A 137 5.19 -7.00 23.09
N VAL A 138 5.60 -6.54 21.90
CA VAL A 138 6.22 -7.44 20.93
C VAL A 138 7.39 -8.08 21.68
N LEU A 139 7.35 -9.40 21.86
CA LEU A 139 8.47 -10.14 22.41
C LEU A 139 9.67 -9.91 21.48
N GLU A 140 10.56 -8.99 21.84
CA GLU A 140 11.92 -9.01 21.31
C GLU A 140 12.49 -10.38 21.70
N THR A 141 12.78 -11.21 20.69
CA THR A 141 13.47 -12.48 20.91
C THR A 141 14.85 -12.15 21.45
N ALA A 142 15.01 -12.32 22.76
CA ALA A 142 16.30 -12.33 23.41
C ALA A 142 17.21 -13.33 22.68
N SER A 143 18.38 -12.86 22.27
CA SER A 143 19.45 -13.68 21.73
C SER A 143 19.78 -14.78 22.75
N ALA A 144 19.76 -16.05 22.33
CA ALA A 144 20.18 -17.14 23.20
C ALA A 144 21.64 -16.92 23.66
N PRO A 145 21.99 -17.23 24.92
CA PRO A 145 23.38 -17.15 25.35
C PRO A 145 24.22 -18.17 24.59
N ALA A 146 25.38 -17.72 24.10
CA ALA A 146 26.35 -18.56 23.43
C ALA A 146 26.77 -19.73 24.34
N LEU A 147 26.63 -20.97 23.84
CA LEU A 147 27.23 -22.14 24.48
C LEU A 147 28.76 -21.98 24.45
N ALA A 148 29.38 -22.16 25.61
CA ALA A 148 30.83 -22.28 25.75
C ALA A 148 31.34 -23.52 24.98
N PRO A 149 32.51 -23.46 24.33
CA PRO A 149 33.08 -24.62 23.67
C PRO A 149 33.63 -25.62 24.70
N ALA A 150 33.34 -26.90 24.49
CA ALA A 150 33.96 -28.02 25.21
C ALA A 150 35.46 -28.16 24.86
N PRO A 151 36.30 -28.72 25.75
CA PRO A 151 37.75 -28.67 25.62
C PRO A 151 38.25 -29.68 24.57
N GLU A 152 39.15 -29.22 23.70
CA GLU A 152 39.81 -30.07 22.70
C GLU A 152 41.11 -30.68 23.27
N VAL A 153 41.26 -31.98 23.03
CA VAL A 153 42.34 -32.85 23.50
C VAL A 153 43.60 -32.65 22.63
N ALA A 154 44.76 -32.47 23.27
CA ALA A 154 46.10 -32.49 22.64
C ALA A 154 46.42 -33.88 22.04
N ALA A 155 47.21 -34.13 20.98
CA ALA A 155 48.34 -33.51 20.28
C ALA A 155 48.54 -34.29 18.93
N PRO A 156 49.64 -34.22 18.13
CA PRO A 156 50.82 -33.34 18.18
C PRO A 156 51.28 -32.71 16.83
N ARG A 157 52.16 -31.70 17.01
CA ARG A 157 53.10 -31.02 16.11
C ARG A 157 53.48 -31.66 14.76
N ARG A 158 53.55 -30.80 13.73
CA ARG A 158 54.68 -30.74 12.77
C ARG A 158 55.11 -29.29 12.50
N GLN A 159 56.43 -29.12 12.45
CA GLN A 159 57.18 -27.88 12.25
C GLN A 159 57.17 -27.43 10.79
N GLY A 160 57.26 -26.12 10.57
CA GLY A 160 57.54 -25.52 9.27
C GLY A 160 57.64 -24.01 9.38
N ALA A 161 58.86 -23.50 9.58
CA ALA A 161 59.21 -22.09 9.53
C ALA A 161 59.15 -21.56 8.09
N VAL A 162 58.77 -20.29 7.88
CA VAL A 162 59.47 -19.29 7.04
C VAL A 162 59.00 -17.88 7.41
N THR A 163 60.00 -17.01 7.52
CA THR A 163 60.05 -15.58 7.84
C THR A 163 59.54 -14.64 6.73
N SER A 164 59.05 -13.44 7.06
CA SER A 164 59.66 -12.18 6.59
C SER A 164 59.02 -10.93 7.19
N HIS A 165 59.87 -9.93 7.36
CA HIS A 165 59.77 -8.72 8.19
C HIS A 165 58.98 -7.56 7.56
N VAL A 166 58.39 -6.73 8.42
CA VAL A 166 58.10 -5.30 8.18
C VAL A 166 58.82 -4.51 9.29
N PRO A 167 59.56 -3.43 8.99
CA PRO A 167 60.30 -2.68 10.00
C PRO A 167 59.42 -1.63 10.70
N ARG A 168 59.80 -1.37 11.95
CA ARG A 168 59.23 -0.41 12.89
C ARG A 168 60.30 0.65 13.18
N VAL A 169 59.92 1.92 13.25
CA VAL A 169 60.66 3.01 13.90
C VAL A 169 59.61 3.78 14.71
N GLN A 170 59.50 3.56 16.04
CA GLN A 170 60.16 4.31 17.15
C GLN A 170 59.94 5.82 17.03
N GLY A 171 59.50 6.59 18.03
CA GLY A 171 59.32 6.48 19.49
C GLY A 171 59.21 7.95 19.96
N THR A 172 58.34 8.33 20.89
CA THR A 172 58.61 8.52 22.34
C THR A 172 57.29 9.04 22.97
N ALA A 173 56.67 8.42 23.99
CA ALA A 173 57.04 8.42 25.43
C ALA A 173 57.05 9.83 26.05
N LEU A 174 56.45 10.17 27.20
CA LEU A 174 55.71 9.45 28.25
C LEU A 174 55.17 10.52 29.25
N TRP A 175 54.32 10.11 30.19
CA TRP A 175 54.00 10.68 31.53
C TRP A 175 52.53 11.05 31.83
N LEU A 176 51.86 10.08 32.47
CA LEU A 176 50.70 10.13 33.39
C LEU A 176 51.17 10.49 34.83
N PRO A 177 50.42 10.39 35.97
CA PRO A 177 48.99 10.01 36.22
C PRO A 177 48.22 10.81 37.33
N GLY A 178 46.95 10.43 37.59
CA GLY A 178 46.34 10.36 38.94
C GLY A 178 45.11 11.27 39.20
N SER A 179 43.86 10.77 39.17
CA SER A 179 43.02 10.23 40.30
C SER A 179 42.51 11.30 41.29
N ALA A 180 41.31 11.30 41.90
CA ALA A 180 40.01 10.62 41.81
C ALA A 180 39.05 11.30 42.84
N ALA A 181 37.73 11.13 42.67
CA ALA A 181 36.67 10.99 43.70
C ALA A 181 36.16 12.17 44.60
N SER A 182 34.86 12.48 44.38
CA SER A 182 33.71 12.64 45.32
C SER A 182 33.75 13.54 46.57
N ASN A 183 32.72 14.42 46.70
CA ASN A 183 31.74 14.43 47.82
C ASN A 183 30.65 15.54 47.67
N ALA A 184 29.40 15.22 48.03
CA ALA A 184 28.26 16.14 48.30
C ALA A 184 28.09 16.31 49.85
N PRO A 185 27.03 16.90 50.48
CA PRO A 185 25.84 17.69 50.05
C PRO A 185 25.45 18.94 50.94
N ARG A 186 24.43 19.74 50.53
CA ARG A 186 23.32 20.55 51.20
C ARG A 186 23.48 21.22 52.62
N PRO A 187 22.58 22.09 53.19
CA PRO A 187 21.20 22.61 52.87
C PRO A 187 20.99 24.16 53.17
N PRO A 188 19.87 24.71 53.74
CA PRO A 188 18.56 25.10 53.13
C PRO A 188 18.01 26.54 53.47
N GLY A 189 16.83 26.91 52.95
CA GLY A 189 15.71 27.42 53.80
C GLY A 189 15.18 28.88 53.71
N ALA A 190 14.00 29.04 53.08
CA ALA A 190 12.76 29.74 53.50
C ALA A 190 12.66 31.26 53.91
N ALA A 191 11.69 31.92 53.25
CA ALA A 191 10.67 32.91 53.72
C ALA A 191 11.13 34.28 54.31
N GLU A 192 10.37 35.38 54.31
CA GLU A 192 8.93 35.63 54.29
C GLU A 192 8.62 37.09 53.83
N MET A 193 7.32 37.37 53.68
CA MET A 193 6.61 38.56 53.18
C MET A 193 6.94 39.93 53.82
N SER A 194 6.68 41.03 53.09
CA SER A 194 5.51 41.91 53.34
C SER A 194 5.67 43.34 52.78
N LEU A 195 4.74 43.66 51.88
CA LEU A 195 3.96 44.89 51.69
C LEU A 195 4.52 46.30 51.96
N ALA A 196 4.18 47.11 50.95
CA ALA A 196 3.51 48.41 51.01
C ALA A 196 4.37 49.64 50.73
N GLY A 197 3.97 50.33 49.66
CA GLY A 197 3.49 51.69 49.88
C GLY A 197 4.19 52.78 49.08
N ARG A 198 3.57 53.09 47.95
CA ARG A 198 2.94 54.41 47.73
C ARG A 198 3.78 55.50 47.04
N GLN A 199 3.18 55.94 45.93
CA GLN A 199 3.09 57.30 45.37
C GLN A 199 4.22 57.88 44.50
N VAL A 200 3.87 57.90 43.20
CA VAL A 200 4.16 58.90 42.15
C VAL A 200 3.65 60.29 42.60
N PRO A 201 4.27 61.43 42.23
CA PRO A 201 4.01 62.13 40.96
C PRO A 201 5.32 62.69 40.34
N GLY A 202 5.48 63.06 39.06
CA GLY A 202 4.60 63.53 38.01
C GLY A 202 5.34 64.67 37.27
N GLY A 203 5.15 64.82 35.96
CA GLY A 203 5.36 66.12 35.29
C GLY A 203 6.45 66.25 34.21
N MET A 204 6.02 66.02 32.97
CA MET A 204 6.16 66.90 31.78
C MET A 204 7.53 67.22 31.11
N ARG A 205 7.64 66.71 29.86
CA ARG A 205 8.05 67.34 28.58
C ARG A 205 9.30 68.23 28.53
N SER A 206 10.29 67.80 27.72
CA SER A 206 10.79 68.55 26.55
C SER A 206 11.69 67.67 25.66
N SER A 207 11.66 67.93 24.36
CA SER A 207 12.60 67.49 23.31
C SER A 207 12.77 68.72 22.39
N PRO A 208 13.81 68.90 21.56
CA PRO A 208 14.87 67.97 21.18
C PRO A 208 16.31 68.57 21.17
N GLY A 209 17.32 67.70 21.07
CA GLY A 209 18.71 68.07 20.74
C GLY A 209 19.43 66.91 20.05
N LYS A 210 19.72 67.08 18.75
CA LYS A 210 20.46 66.13 17.90
C LYS A 210 21.98 66.22 18.12
N CYS A 211 22.68 65.17 17.66
CA CYS A 211 24.14 64.97 17.52
C CYS A 211 24.74 64.19 18.71
N SER A 212 25.33 62.99 18.59
CA SER A 212 26.13 62.41 17.50
C SER A 212 25.96 60.87 17.48
N GLN A 213 25.34 60.34 16.42
CA GLN A 213 25.10 58.91 16.20
C GLN A 213 25.91 58.42 14.99
N ARG A 214 27.24 58.65 15.01
CA ARG A 214 28.14 58.22 13.92
C ARG A 214 29.32 57.36 14.34
N PHE A 215 29.53 57.12 15.63
CA PHE A 215 30.68 56.32 16.11
C PHE A 215 30.36 54.90 16.59
N LEU A 216 29.08 54.53 16.80
CA LEU A 216 28.70 53.19 17.28
C LEU A 216 28.36 52.18 16.17
N CYS A 217 28.05 52.65 14.95
CA CYS A 217 27.54 51.77 13.88
C CYS A 217 28.65 51.00 13.13
N THR A 218 29.88 51.53 13.13
CA THR A 218 31.01 50.94 12.40
C THR A 218 31.59 49.70 13.09
N TRP A 219 31.47 49.58 14.41
CA TRP A 219 32.02 48.43 15.15
C TRP A 219 31.10 47.20 15.16
N CYS A 220 29.78 47.38 15.12
CA CYS A 220 28.85 46.25 15.00
C CYS A 220 28.91 45.57 13.62
N CYS A 221 29.19 46.33 12.55
CA CYS A 221 29.34 45.75 11.21
C CYS A 221 30.64 44.94 11.04
N LEU A 222 31.71 45.29 11.76
CA LEU A 222 33.01 44.60 11.66
C LEU A 222 33.01 43.21 12.31
N LEU A 223 32.12 42.93 13.26
CA LEU A 223 32.00 41.62 13.90
C LEU A 223 30.90 40.71 13.30
N ALA A 224 29.87 41.29 12.68
CA ALA A 224 28.78 40.52 12.09
C ALA A 224 29.16 39.83 10.77
N LEU A 225 30.03 40.46 9.98
CA LEU A 225 30.43 39.97 8.66
C LEU A 225 31.23 38.65 8.70
N PRO A 226 32.25 38.46 9.56
CA PRO A 226 32.96 37.19 9.64
C PRO A 226 32.09 36.04 10.17
N VAL A 227 31.11 36.32 11.05
CA VAL A 227 30.15 35.32 11.55
C VAL A 227 29.21 34.88 10.42
N LEU A 228 28.68 35.82 9.64
CA LEU A 228 27.85 35.51 8.47
C LEU A 228 28.60 34.72 7.40
N LEU A 229 29.86 35.06 7.14
CA LEU A 229 30.71 34.32 6.21
C LEU A 229 31.05 32.91 6.74
N GLY A 230 31.27 32.77 8.05
CA GLY A 230 31.48 31.47 8.68
C GLY A 230 30.27 30.56 8.60
N VAL A 231 29.06 31.09 8.84
CA VAL A 231 27.80 30.35 8.71
C VAL A 231 27.50 29.99 7.26
N ALA A 232 27.75 30.89 6.32
CA ALA A 232 27.60 30.61 4.89
C ALA A 232 28.62 29.56 4.40
N GLY A 233 29.87 29.62 4.86
CA GLY A 233 30.90 28.62 4.57
C GLY A 233 30.56 27.25 5.15
N TRP A 234 30.06 27.19 6.38
CA TRP A 234 29.55 25.96 7.00
C TRP A 234 28.39 25.38 6.20
N TYR A 235 27.42 26.20 5.81
CA TYR A 235 26.26 25.78 5.03
C TYR A 235 26.64 25.24 3.64
N LEU A 236 27.59 25.89 2.97
CA LEU A 236 28.12 25.43 1.67
C LEU A 236 28.94 24.13 1.79
N TRP A 237 29.63 23.93 2.91
CA TRP A 237 30.35 22.69 3.22
C TRP A 237 29.40 21.52 3.48
N GLU A 238 28.32 21.74 4.24
CA GLU A 238 27.29 20.74 4.54
C GLU A 238 26.49 20.32 3.28
N GLN A 239 26.40 21.20 2.28
CA GLN A 239 25.76 20.95 0.97
C GLN A 239 26.69 20.32 -0.09
N GLY A 240 27.90 19.87 0.29
CA GLY A 240 28.73 18.98 -0.54
C GLY A 240 29.25 19.57 -1.87
N SER A 241 29.36 20.89 -2.02
CA SER A 241 29.81 21.51 -3.27
C SER A 241 31.34 21.66 -3.31
N SER A 242 32.03 20.65 -3.84
CA SER A 242 33.43 20.79 -4.27
C SER A 242 33.48 21.16 -5.74
N VAL A 243 33.40 22.46 -6.08
CA VAL A 243 33.66 22.92 -7.45
C VAL A 243 34.74 24.00 -7.43
N LEU A 244 35.91 23.62 -7.94
CA LEU A 244 37.01 24.51 -8.30
C LEU A 244 36.50 25.57 -9.28
N ALA A 245 36.61 26.83 -8.86
CA ALA A 245 36.30 28.00 -9.65
C ALA A 245 37.29 28.15 -10.81
N LEU A 246 36.79 28.06 -12.04
CA LEU A 246 37.34 28.75 -13.22
C LEU A 246 36.25 28.80 -14.29
N GLY A 247 35.58 29.95 -14.41
CA GLY A 247 34.61 30.21 -15.47
C GLY A 247 33.32 30.92 -15.05
N LEU A 248 33.39 32.00 -14.26
CA LEU A 248 32.24 32.88 -13.99
C LEU A 248 32.57 34.33 -14.38
N VAL A 249 32.46 34.62 -15.67
CA VAL A 249 32.04 35.94 -16.14
C VAL A 249 30.79 35.70 -16.98
N GLY A 250 29.63 35.89 -16.37
CA GLY A 250 28.34 35.80 -17.06
C GLY A 250 27.33 34.87 -16.41
N ARG A 251 26.89 35.20 -15.19
CA ARG A 251 25.52 35.04 -14.67
C ARG A 251 25.54 35.29 -13.16
N TRP A 252 25.28 36.53 -12.79
CA TRP A 252 24.95 36.90 -11.42
C TRP A 252 23.42 36.80 -11.29
N PRO A 253 22.86 35.90 -10.45
CA PRO A 253 21.43 35.87 -10.19
C PRO A 253 21.11 36.88 -9.09
N LEU A 254 20.84 38.13 -9.48
CA LEU A 254 20.02 39.01 -8.65
C LEU A 254 18.63 39.05 -9.25
N VAL A 255 17.64 38.86 -8.38
CA VAL A 255 16.19 38.75 -8.65
C VAL A 255 15.72 37.33 -8.97
N GLN A 256 15.68 36.48 -7.93
CA GLN A 256 14.62 35.47 -7.75
C GLN A 256 14.34 35.29 -6.25
N SER A 257 14.09 36.41 -5.57
CA SER A 257 13.25 36.41 -4.38
C SER A 257 11.80 36.20 -4.84
N TRP A 258 11.10 35.24 -4.23
CA TRP A 258 9.72 34.83 -4.53
C TRP A 258 9.56 34.02 -5.84
N GLY A 259 10.16 32.83 -5.88
CA GLY A 259 9.81 31.81 -6.87
C GLY A 259 8.42 31.26 -6.58
N VAL A 260 7.39 31.90 -7.12
CA VAL A 260 6.16 31.20 -7.50
C VAL A 260 6.62 30.19 -8.56
N GLU A 261 6.67 28.91 -8.18
CA GLU A 261 6.79 27.81 -9.15
C GLU A 261 5.79 28.09 -10.27
N PRO A 262 6.21 28.20 -11.54
CA PRO A 262 5.29 28.47 -12.63
C PRO A 262 4.25 27.35 -12.63
N GLU A 263 3.00 27.69 -12.31
CA GLU A 263 1.88 26.77 -12.48
C GLU A 263 1.88 26.36 -13.94
N VAL A 264 2.22 25.10 -14.22
CA VAL A 264 2.04 24.53 -15.56
C VAL A 264 0.58 24.75 -15.91
N PRO A 265 0.24 25.47 -17.01
CA PRO A 265 -1.15 25.73 -17.36
C PRO A 265 -1.88 24.39 -17.55
N CYS A 266 -2.61 23.97 -16.54
CA CYS A 266 -3.38 22.74 -16.58
C CYS A 266 -4.54 22.96 -17.52
N SER A 267 -4.77 22.03 -18.45
CA SER A 267 -6.05 22.01 -19.17
C SER A 267 -7.14 21.96 -18.11
N GLN A 268 -7.92 23.05 -18.00
CA GLN A 268 -8.95 23.17 -16.99
C GLN A 268 -10.07 22.15 -17.20
N GLN A 269 -10.13 21.55 -18.40
CA GLN A 269 -11.14 20.60 -18.79
C GLN A 269 -10.52 19.33 -19.35
N CYS A 270 -10.81 18.25 -18.65
CA CYS A 270 -10.35 16.90 -18.88
C CYS A 270 -11.56 16.00 -19.11
N SER A 271 -11.37 14.94 -19.91
CA SER A 271 -12.36 13.86 -19.98
C SER A 271 -11.80 12.64 -19.26
N ALA A 272 -12.64 11.97 -18.46
CA ALA A 272 -12.25 10.78 -17.72
C ALA A 272 -13.27 9.68 -17.90
N MET A 273 -12.80 8.43 -17.90
CA MET A 273 -13.67 7.27 -18.02
C MET A 273 -13.08 6.09 -17.25
N LEU A 274 -13.94 5.35 -16.57
CA LEU A 274 -13.58 4.04 -16.04
C LEU A 274 -13.47 3.05 -17.18
N VAL A 275 -12.53 2.12 -17.02
CA VAL A 275 -12.33 1.00 -17.94
C VAL A 275 -12.25 -0.30 -17.16
N GLU A 276 -12.76 -1.37 -17.76
CA GLU A 276 -12.86 -2.68 -17.10
C GLU A 276 -12.68 -3.82 -18.10
N SER A 277 -11.82 -4.78 -17.77
CA SER A 277 -11.81 -6.08 -18.45
C SER A 277 -12.75 -7.02 -17.71
N LEU A 278 -13.63 -7.72 -18.42
CA LEU A 278 -14.43 -8.81 -17.86
C LEU A 278 -13.91 -10.14 -18.41
N PRO A 279 -13.62 -11.14 -17.57
CA PRO A 279 -13.27 -12.48 -18.00
C PRO A 279 -14.36 -13.07 -18.90
N GLU A 280 -13.97 -13.77 -19.96
CA GLU A 280 -14.92 -14.45 -20.85
C GLU A 280 -15.90 -15.34 -20.04
N GLY A 281 -17.20 -15.19 -20.30
CA GLY A 281 -18.27 -15.90 -19.60
C GLY A 281 -18.69 -15.30 -18.25
N LEU A 282 -18.10 -14.17 -17.83
CA LEU A 282 -18.59 -13.37 -16.70
C LEU A 282 -19.43 -12.21 -17.26
N ASP A 283 -20.72 -12.22 -16.94
CA ASP A 283 -21.69 -11.28 -17.47
C ASP A 283 -22.61 -10.71 -16.39
N TYR A 284 -23.04 -9.46 -16.59
CA TYR A 284 -24.01 -8.78 -15.73
C TYR A 284 -25.36 -8.61 -16.44
N PRO A 285 -26.48 -8.54 -15.71
CA PRO A 285 -27.78 -8.23 -16.30
C PRO A 285 -27.75 -6.93 -17.12
N SER A 286 -28.58 -6.86 -18.16
CA SER A 286 -28.76 -5.64 -18.97
C SER A 286 -29.08 -4.43 -18.09
N GLY A 287 -28.46 -3.29 -18.38
CA GLY A 287 -28.61 -2.05 -17.59
C GLY A 287 -27.67 -1.94 -16.38
N SER A 288 -26.93 -2.99 -16.04
CA SER A 288 -25.86 -2.89 -15.03
C SER A 288 -24.76 -1.93 -15.49
N PRO A 289 -24.07 -1.21 -14.58
CA PRO A 289 -22.90 -0.42 -14.92
C PRO A 289 -21.90 -1.26 -15.73
N ARG A 290 -21.46 -0.79 -16.90
CA ARG A 290 -20.49 -1.47 -17.75
C ARG A 290 -19.51 -0.44 -18.31
N PRO A 291 -18.35 -0.25 -17.64
CA PRO A 291 -17.27 0.59 -18.14
C PRO A 291 -16.77 0.11 -19.52
N LEU A 292 -16.01 0.94 -20.24
CA LEU A 292 -15.41 0.54 -21.51
C LEU A 292 -14.38 -0.56 -21.30
N ALA A 293 -14.25 -1.51 -22.24
CA ALA A 293 -13.21 -2.52 -22.18
C ALA A 293 -11.80 -1.90 -22.12
N VAL A 294 -10.91 -2.44 -21.27
CA VAL A 294 -9.50 -1.98 -21.21
C VAL A 294 -8.83 -2.12 -22.57
N HIS A 295 -9.07 -3.24 -23.28
CA HIS A 295 -8.59 -3.45 -24.65
C HIS A 295 -9.02 -2.30 -25.57
N GLN A 296 -10.31 -1.96 -25.62
CA GLN A 296 -10.78 -0.87 -26.48
C GLN A 296 -10.14 0.47 -26.10
N ALA A 297 -10.01 0.77 -24.81
CA ALA A 297 -9.40 2.01 -24.35
C ALA A 297 -7.90 2.11 -24.73
N TRP A 298 -7.17 1.00 -24.64
CA TRP A 298 -5.78 0.93 -25.10
C TRP A 298 -5.69 1.10 -26.62
N MET A 299 -6.59 0.49 -27.38
CA MET A 299 -6.65 0.65 -28.83
C MET A 299 -6.94 2.10 -29.25
N ASP A 300 -7.83 2.78 -28.52
CA ASP A 300 -8.14 4.20 -28.75
C ASP A 300 -6.91 5.08 -28.46
N LEU A 301 -6.20 4.84 -27.35
CA LEU A 301 -4.94 5.54 -27.02
C LEU A 301 -3.85 5.33 -28.09
N LEU A 302 -3.64 4.08 -28.53
CA LEU A 302 -2.64 3.76 -29.58
C LEU A 302 -3.04 4.29 -30.97
N GLY A 303 -4.34 4.32 -31.25
CA GLY A 303 -4.89 4.94 -32.44
C GLY A 303 -4.63 6.44 -32.48
N GLY A 304 -4.82 7.12 -31.33
CA GLY A 304 -4.65 8.57 -31.19
C GLY A 304 -3.22 9.06 -31.00
N ALA A 305 -2.25 8.19 -30.71
CA ALA A 305 -0.86 8.57 -30.43
C ALA A 305 -0.14 9.15 -31.65
N ASN A 306 0.54 10.29 -31.48
CA ASN A 306 1.23 11.04 -32.53
C ASN A 306 2.71 11.30 -32.26
N THR A 307 3.16 11.24 -31.02
CA THR A 307 4.51 11.64 -30.60
C THR A 307 5.18 10.61 -29.70
N SER A 308 4.52 10.14 -28.65
CA SER A 308 5.09 9.19 -27.69
C SER A 308 4.04 8.36 -26.97
N VAL A 309 4.45 7.15 -26.58
CA VAL A 309 3.74 6.24 -25.69
C VAL A 309 4.75 5.72 -24.68
N ASP A 310 4.56 6.08 -23.42
CA ASP A 310 5.38 5.69 -22.28
C ASP A 310 4.60 4.70 -21.41
N ILE A 311 5.13 3.49 -21.20
CA ILE A 311 4.44 2.41 -20.49
C ILE A 311 5.29 1.94 -19.30
N ALA A 312 4.74 2.01 -18.09
CA ALA A 312 5.25 1.29 -16.95
C ALA A 312 4.48 -0.03 -16.77
N ALA A 313 5.19 -1.16 -16.71
CA ALA A 313 4.59 -2.47 -16.63
C ALA A 313 5.35 -3.40 -15.68
N PHE A 314 4.65 -4.38 -15.11
CA PHE A 314 5.30 -5.45 -14.35
C PHE A 314 6.04 -6.42 -15.27
N TYR A 315 5.36 -6.89 -16.32
CA TYR A 315 5.93 -7.72 -17.38
C TYR A 315 5.10 -7.51 -18.65
N LEU A 316 5.60 -7.97 -19.80
CA LEU A 316 4.86 -8.02 -21.06
C LEU A 316 4.75 -9.46 -21.58
N THR A 317 3.51 -9.97 -21.64
CA THR A 317 3.12 -11.22 -22.30
C THR A 317 1.78 -11.00 -23.00
N LEU A 318 1.75 -10.03 -23.91
CA LEU A 318 0.59 -9.73 -24.76
C LEU A 318 0.36 -10.82 -25.80
N ARG A 319 1.40 -11.60 -26.10
CA ARG A 319 1.29 -12.81 -26.92
C ARG A 319 1.33 -14.04 -26.02
N ASP A 320 0.57 -15.06 -26.40
CA ASP A 320 0.48 -16.39 -25.77
C ASP A 320 1.75 -17.24 -25.99
N LEU A 321 2.91 -16.61 -26.00
CA LEU A 321 4.22 -17.25 -26.18
C LEU A 321 4.78 -17.79 -24.85
N ASP A 322 4.27 -17.31 -23.72
CA ASP A 322 4.58 -17.82 -22.39
C ASP A 322 3.80 -19.10 -22.06
N THR A 323 2.77 -19.43 -22.85
CA THR A 323 1.99 -20.66 -22.73
C THR A 323 2.51 -21.75 -23.66
N SER A 324 2.36 -23.02 -23.26
CA SER A 324 2.76 -24.17 -24.08
C SER A 324 1.79 -24.51 -25.21
N LYS A 325 0.73 -23.71 -25.36
CA LYS A 325 -0.37 -23.89 -26.32
C LYS A 325 -0.78 -22.53 -26.86
N THR A 326 -1.29 -22.52 -28.09
CA THR A 326 -1.94 -21.34 -28.67
C THR A 326 -3.31 -21.14 -28.02
N GLU A 327 -3.54 -19.94 -27.49
CA GLU A 327 -4.77 -19.51 -26.86
C GLU A 327 -5.55 -18.60 -27.82
N THR A 328 -6.75 -19.02 -28.19
CA THR A 328 -7.62 -18.25 -29.10
C THR A 328 -8.07 -16.95 -28.45
N SER A 329 -8.28 -16.94 -27.13
CA SER A 329 -8.66 -15.77 -26.33
C SER A 329 -7.51 -14.77 -26.13
N ALA A 330 -6.30 -15.05 -26.61
CA ALA A 330 -5.18 -14.09 -26.58
C ALA A 330 -5.24 -13.05 -27.71
N TRP A 331 -6.27 -13.07 -28.58
CA TRP A 331 -6.37 -12.20 -29.75
C TRP A 331 -6.33 -10.70 -29.41
N GLN A 332 -6.94 -10.27 -28.30
CA GLN A 332 -6.89 -8.87 -27.85
C GLN A 332 -5.47 -8.44 -27.48
N GLY A 333 -4.71 -9.32 -26.82
CA GLY A 333 -3.31 -9.07 -26.50
C GLY A 333 -2.45 -8.98 -27.76
N ARG A 334 -2.63 -9.91 -28.71
CA ARG A 334 -1.94 -9.88 -30.01
C ARG A 334 -2.21 -8.58 -30.77
N GLU A 335 -3.45 -8.10 -30.81
CA GLU A 335 -3.80 -6.84 -31.47
C GLU A 335 -3.12 -5.63 -30.81
N VAL A 336 -3.11 -5.56 -29.47
CA VAL A 336 -2.38 -4.51 -28.73
C VAL A 336 -0.89 -4.57 -29.03
N PHE A 337 -0.31 -5.77 -29.06
CA PHE A 337 1.10 -5.97 -29.39
C PHE A 337 1.43 -5.46 -30.80
N GLU A 338 0.62 -5.81 -31.79
CA GLU A 338 0.77 -5.34 -33.19
C GLU A 338 0.70 -3.82 -33.28
N ARG A 339 -0.24 -3.18 -32.56
CA ARG A 339 -0.31 -1.71 -32.53
C ARG A 339 0.91 -1.06 -31.90
N LEU A 340 1.44 -1.61 -30.81
CA LEU A 340 2.67 -1.14 -30.18
C LEU A 340 3.88 -1.31 -31.11
N TRP A 341 3.95 -2.45 -31.78
CA TRP A 341 4.99 -2.79 -32.76
C TRP A 341 5.07 -1.80 -33.92
N ASP A 342 3.92 -1.31 -34.39
CA ASP A 342 3.83 -0.39 -35.53
C ASP A 342 4.08 1.08 -35.17
N LEU A 343 4.12 1.45 -33.88
CA LEU A 343 4.32 2.83 -33.44
C LEU A 343 5.62 3.45 -33.98
N PRO A 344 6.80 2.81 -33.89
CA PRO A 344 8.04 3.39 -34.40
C PRO A 344 8.00 3.65 -35.91
N ALA A 345 7.33 2.78 -36.67
CA ALA A 345 7.16 2.97 -38.12
C ALA A 345 6.25 4.17 -38.46
N ARG A 346 5.34 4.54 -37.55
CA ARG A 346 4.53 5.77 -37.61
C ARG A 346 5.27 7.02 -37.11
N GLY A 347 6.52 6.90 -36.66
CA GLY A 347 7.27 8.00 -36.05
C GLY A 347 6.89 8.30 -34.60
N VAL A 348 6.11 7.43 -33.94
CA VAL A 348 5.73 7.56 -32.53
C VAL A 348 6.75 6.83 -31.67
N GLN A 349 7.31 7.51 -30.67
CA GLN A 349 8.28 6.91 -29.75
C GLN A 349 7.58 5.96 -28.77
N LEU A 350 8.06 4.72 -28.67
CA LEU A 350 7.59 3.78 -27.65
C LEU A 350 8.67 3.61 -26.57
N ASN A 351 8.41 4.07 -25.35
CA ASN A 351 9.28 3.83 -24.20
C ASN A 351 8.59 2.89 -23.21
N VAL A 352 9.29 1.86 -22.74
CA VAL A 352 8.74 0.86 -21.82
C VAL A 352 9.67 0.71 -20.63
N ALA A 353 9.17 0.98 -19.42
CA ALA A 353 9.84 0.63 -18.17
C ALA A 353 9.23 -0.67 -17.62
N VAL A 354 10.05 -1.70 -17.46
CA VAL A 354 9.60 -3.04 -17.08
C VAL A 354 10.43 -3.64 -15.95
N ASN A 355 9.82 -4.48 -15.11
CA ASN A 355 10.56 -5.17 -14.06
C ASN A 355 11.67 -6.06 -14.64
N SER A 356 12.78 -6.19 -13.91
CA SER A 356 13.82 -7.18 -14.19
C SER A 356 14.11 -8.04 -12.96
N PRO A 357 14.17 -9.39 -13.09
CA PRO A 357 13.88 -10.15 -14.30
C PRO A 357 12.38 -10.26 -14.61
N GLN A 358 12.05 -10.54 -15.87
CA GLN A 358 10.73 -11.06 -16.28
C GLN A 358 10.82 -12.58 -16.48
N GLU A 359 9.69 -13.28 -16.42
CA GLU A 359 9.61 -14.71 -16.76
C GLU A 359 9.84 -14.95 -18.26
N SER A 360 9.22 -14.12 -19.10
CA SER A 360 9.44 -14.06 -20.54
C SER A 360 9.87 -12.65 -20.94
N ASN A 361 10.86 -12.55 -21.82
CA ASN A 361 11.31 -11.28 -22.40
C ASN A 361 10.95 -11.16 -23.89
N ALA A 362 10.24 -12.13 -24.47
CA ALA A 362 10.01 -12.21 -25.92
C ALA A 362 9.35 -10.93 -26.46
N ASP A 363 8.27 -10.47 -25.83
CA ASP A 363 7.55 -9.26 -26.25
C ASP A 363 8.43 -8.01 -26.16
N THR A 364 9.14 -7.83 -25.05
CA THR A 364 10.04 -6.70 -24.86
C THR A 364 11.23 -6.72 -25.82
N GLN A 365 11.80 -7.89 -26.10
CA GLN A 365 12.92 -8.04 -27.02
C GLN A 365 12.49 -7.73 -28.45
N ASP A 366 11.34 -8.24 -28.87
CA ASP A 366 10.90 -8.00 -30.23
C ASP A 366 10.45 -6.55 -30.44
N LEU A 367 9.77 -5.92 -29.46
CA LEU A 367 9.47 -4.48 -29.48
C LEU A 367 10.75 -3.64 -29.55
N ALA A 368 11.77 -3.99 -28.76
CA ALA A 368 13.07 -3.32 -28.81
C ALA A 368 13.75 -3.47 -30.19
N SER A 369 13.63 -4.65 -30.82
CA SER A 369 14.16 -4.90 -32.17
C SER A 369 13.49 -4.02 -33.24
N LYS A 370 12.32 -3.45 -32.94
CA LYS A 370 11.58 -2.51 -33.80
C LYS A 370 11.74 -1.04 -33.42
N GLY A 371 12.61 -0.74 -32.47
CA GLY A 371 12.95 0.64 -32.09
C GLY A 371 12.22 1.15 -30.85
N ALA A 372 11.52 0.29 -30.11
CA ALA A 372 11.07 0.65 -28.76
C ALA A 372 12.27 0.80 -27.81
N ASN A 373 12.20 1.78 -26.92
CA ASN A 373 13.19 1.99 -25.86
C ASN A 373 12.75 1.26 -24.59
N VAL A 374 13.34 0.09 -24.32
CA VAL A 374 12.99 -0.73 -23.16
C VAL A 374 14.01 -0.52 -22.04
N SER A 375 13.54 0.01 -20.92
CA SER A 375 14.25 0.22 -19.66
C SER A 375 13.92 -0.89 -18.67
N SER A 376 14.88 -1.80 -18.42
CA SER A 376 14.72 -2.88 -17.46
C SER A 376 15.12 -2.43 -16.04
N VAL A 377 14.19 -2.44 -15.10
CA VAL A 377 14.39 -1.91 -13.74
C VAL A 377 14.59 -3.06 -12.75
N GLU A 378 15.79 -3.17 -12.16
CA GLU A 378 16.17 -4.22 -11.22
C GLU A 378 15.64 -3.99 -9.78
N MET A 379 14.32 -3.87 -9.61
CA MET A 379 13.70 -3.56 -8.31
C MET A 379 14.09 -4.51 -7.18
N LYS A 380 14.37 -5.79 -7.50
CA LYS A 380 14.83 -6.76 -6.49
C LYS A 380 16.16 -6.33 -5.85
N ARG A 381 17.08 -5.76 -6.64
CA ARG A 381 18.36 -5.24 -6.15
C ARG A 381 18.19 -3.90 -5.45
N LEU A 382 17.32 -3.04 -5.97
CA LEU A 382 17.14 -1.67 -5.48
C LEU A 382 16.45 -1.63 -4.12
N THR A 383 15.36 -2.38 -3.97
CA THR A 383 14.48 -2.29 -2.79
C THR A 383 14.06 -3.66 -2.26
N GLY A 384 14.41 -4.76 -2.93
CA GLY A 384 13.94 -6.10 -2.57
C GLY A 384 12.56 -6.47 -3.13
N GLY A 385 11.86 -5.52 -3.80
CA GLY A 385 10.54 -5.71 -4.39
C GLY A 385 10.56 -5.88 -5.91
N VAL A 386 9.46 -5.50 -6.57
CA VAL A 386 9.29 -5.55 -8.04
C VAL A 386 8.75 -4.22 -8.58
N LEU A 387 8.87 -3.97 -9.90
CA LEU A 387 8.12 -2.90 -10.55
C LEU A 387 6.70 -3.40 -10.81
N HIS A 388 5.70 -2.90 -10.09
CA HIS A 388 4.31 -3.35 -10.21
C HIS A 388 3.35 -2.26 -10.71
N SER A 389 3.86 -1.08 -11.08
CA SER A 389 3.07 -0.06 -11.77
C SER A 389 2.53 -0.57 -13.11
N LYS A 390 1.29 -0.20 -13.41
CA LYS A 390 0.63 -0.42 -14.70
C LYS A 390 -0.03 0.89 -15.13
N PHE A 391 0.70 1.69 -15.90
CA PHE A 391 0.18 2.96 -16.38
C PHE A 391 0.80 3.34 -17.72
N TRP A 392 0.07 4.16 -18.47
CA TRP A 392 0.52 4.69 -19.75
C TRP A 392 0.46 6.21 -19.72
N VAL A 393 1.44 6.87 -20.34
CA VAL A 393 1.40 8.30 -20.69
C VAL A 393 1.52 8.39 -22.21
N VAL A 394 0.56 9.05 -22.87
CA VAL A 394 0.51 9.15 -24.33
C VAL A 394 0.52 10.63 -24.72
N ASP A 395 1.47 11.01 -25.57
CA ASP A 395 1.67 12.36 -26.10
C ASP A 395 1.75 13.48 -25.04
N ASP A 396 2.24 13.16 -23.83
CA ASP A 396 2.22 14.06 -22.67
C ASP A 396 0.83 14.67 -22.38
N LYS A 397 -0.23 13.92 -22.74
CA LYS A 397 -1.59 14.46 -22.82
C LYS A 397 -2.66 13.51 -22.31
N HIS A 398 -2.52 12.22 -22.55
CA HIS A 398 -3.49 11.20 -22.13
C HIS A 398 -2.82 10.24 -21.16
N VAL A 399 -3.57 9.70 -20.20
CA VAL A 399 -3.05 8.71 -19.25
C VAL A 399 -4.01 7.56 -19.04
N TYR A 400 -3.46 6.37 -18.82
CA TYR A 400 -4.15 5.19 -18.28
C TYR A 400 -3.50 4.80 -16.96
N VAL A 401 -4.29 4.51 -15.93
CA VAL A 401 -3.83 3.91 -14.66
C VAL A 401 -4.82 2.84 -14.25
N GLY A 402 -4.35 1.64 -13.89
CA GLY A 402 -5.25 0.57 -13.47
C GLY A 402 -4.54 -0.71 -13.03
N SER A 403 -5.30 -1.78 -12.87
CA SER A 403 -4.79 -3.06 -12.40
C SER A 403 -4.25 -3.99 -13.50
N ALA A 404 -4.62 -3.74 -14.77
CA ALA A 404 -4.29 -4.62 -15.88
C ALA A 404 -2.79 -4.69 -16.16
N ASN A 405 -2.23 -5.89 -16.13
CA ASN A 405 -0.88 -6.13 -16.64
C ASN A 405 -0.87 -6.01 -18.18
N MET A 406 0.32 -5.83 -18.76
CA MET A 406 0.52 -5.94 -20.20
C MET A 406 0.50 -7.42 -20.62
N ASP A 407 -0.64 -8.05 -20.42
CA ASP A 407 -0.86 -9.49 -20.49
C ASP A 407 -2.17 -9.75 -21.23
N TRP A 408 -2.18 -10.67 -22.19
CA TRP A 408 -3.40 -11.03 -22.90
C TRP A 408 -4.50 -11.54 -21.94
N ARG A 409 -4.12 -12.22 -20.85
CA ARG A 409 -5.06 -12.67 -19.80
C ARG A 409 -5.74 -11.51 -19.11
N SER A 410 -5.05 -10.39 -18.89
CA SER A 410 -5.63 -9.16 -18.32
C SER A 410 -6.69 -8.52 -19.23
N LEU A 411 -6.74 -8.87 -20.51
CA LEU A 411 -7.73 -8.35 -21.45
C LEU A 411 -8.95 -9.25 -21.58
N THR A 412 -8.79 -10.58 -21.53
CA THR A 412 -9.89 -11.53 -21.79
C THR A 412 -10.22 -12.51 -20.67
N GLN A 413 -9.34 -12.73 -19.68
CA GLN A 413 -9.49 -13.81 -18.69
C GLN A 413 -9.45 -13.35 -17.23
N VAL A 414 -9.05 -12.12 -16.97
CA VAL A 414 -8.92 -11.53 -15.63
C VAL A 414 -9.82 -10.31 -15.54
N LYS A 415 -10.48 -10.15 -14.39
CA LYS A 415 -11.27 -8.96 -14.12
C LYS A 415 -10.33 -7.87 -13.65
N GLU A 416 -10.24 -6.80 -14.41
CA GLU A 416 -9.35 -5.67 -14.20
C GLU A 416 -10.15 -4.38 -14.19
N LEU A 417 -9.67 -3.35 -13.48
CA LEU A 417 -10.28 -2.02 -13.49
C LEU A 417 -9.20 -0.93 -13.55
N GLY A 418 -9.52 0.15 -14.24
CA GLY A 418 -8.68 1.34 -14.32
C GLY A 418 -9.47 2.58 -14.70
N ALA A 419 -8.73 3.66 -14.96
CA ALA A 419 -9.26 4.88 -15.53
C ALA A 419 -8.38 5.38 -16.67
N VAL A 420 -9.01 5.97 -17.68
CA VAL A 420 -8.32 6.75 -18.72
C VAL A 420 -8.73 8.21 -18.61
N LEU A 421 -7.75 9.09 -18.64
CA LEU A 421 -7.93 10.54 -18.64
C LEU A 421 -7.41 11.09 -19.97
N TYR A 422 -8.28 11.75 -20.73
CA TYR A 422 -7.97 12.36 -22.01
C TYR A 422 -7.86 13.87 -21.91
N ASN A 423 -6.93 14.44 -22.69
CA ASN A 423 -6.67 15.88 -22.74
C ASN A 423 -6.28 16.47 -21.37
N CYS A 424 -5.51 15.69 -20.60
CA CYS A 424 -5.10 15.98 -19.23
C CYS A 424 -3.59 16.14 -19.11
N SER A 425 -3.03 17.13 -19.82
CA SER A 425 -1.57 17.35 -19.88
C SER A 425 -0.91 17.56 -18.52
N CYS A 426 -1.57 18.22 -17.56
CA CYS A 426 -1.05 18.37 -16.19
C CYS A 426 -0.92 17.03 -15.46
N VAL A 427 -1.88 16.12 -15.64
CA VAL A 427 -1.83 14.77 -15.04
C VAL A 427 -0.80 13.91 -15.77
N ALA A 428 -0.75 14.00 -17.10
CA ALA A 428 0.23 13.31 -17.94
C ALA A 428 1.66 13.73 -17.60
N SER A 429 1.92 15.03 -17.44
CA SER A 429 3.22 15.55 -17.03
C SER A 429 3.62 15.04 -15.65
N ASP A 430 2.69 15.04 -14.69
CA ASP A 430 2.98 14.54 -13.33
C ASP A 430 3.25 13.03 -13.30
N LEU A 431 2.48 12.24 -14.06
CA LEU A 431 2.70 10.80 -14.21
C LEU A 431 4.00 10.51 -14.98
N GLY A 432 4.33 11.34 -15.96
CA GLY A 432 5.60 11.32 -16.69
C GLY A 432 6.80 11.51 -15.78
N ARG A 433 6.68 12.27 -14.68
CA ARG A 433 7.75 12.37 -13.66
C ARG A 433 7.94 11.05 -12.90
N ILE A 434 6.87 10.30 -12.63
CA ILE A 434 6.97 8.94 -12.07
C ILE A 434 7.62 8.00 -13.10
N PHE A 435 7.24 8.07 -14.37
CA PHE A 435 7.90 7.28 -15.42
C PHE A 435 9.39 7.61 -15.55
N GLY A 436 9.75 8.89 -15.41
CA GLY A 436 11.13 9.36 -15.42
C GLY A 436 11.99 8.75 -14.30
N THR A 437 11.44 8.50 -13.11
CA THR A 437 12.20 7.80 -12.04
C THR A 437 12.51 6.35 -12.44
N TYR A 438 11.57 5.65 -13.09
CA TYR A 438 11.79 4.28 -13.56
C TYR A 438 12.83 4.23 -14.68
N ARG A 439 12.76 5.15 -15.65
CA ARG A 439 13.76 5.26 -16.71
C ARG A 439 15.15 5.58 -16.19
N ALA A 440 15.26 6.49 -15.21
CA ALA A 440 16.53 6.81 -14.57
C ALA A 440 17.19 5.59 -13.90
N LEU A 441 16.39 4.61 -13.46
CA LEU A 441 16.85 3.35 -12.87
C LEU A 441 17.06 2.21 -13.88
N GLY A 442 16.72 2.41 -15.16
CA GLY A 442 16.65 1.39 -16.21
C GLY A 442 17.98 0.87 -16.76
N GLY A 443 19.07 0.91 -15.99
CA GLY A 443 20.41 0.52 -16.42
C GLY A 443 21.03 -0.57 -15.52
N PRO A 444 21.91 -1.44 -16.06
CA PRO A 444 22.59 -2.45 -15.27
C PRO A 444 23.37 -1.84 -14.11
N GLY A 445 23.07 -2.27 -12.88
CA GLY A 445 23.81 -1.80 -11.70
C GLY A 445 23.54 -0.36 -11.27
N THR A 446 22.60 0.36 -11.91
CA THR A 446 22.25 1.73 -11.51
C THR A 446 21.79 1.76 -10.03
N PRO A 447 22.40 2.58 -9.17
CA PRO A 447 21.99 2.67 -7.76
C PRO A 447 20.76 3.57 -7.58
N LEU A 448 20.07 3.42 -6.45
CA LEU A 448 19.11 4.43 -6.01
C LEU A 448 19.86 5.73 -5.68
N PRO A 449 19.42 6.90 -6.20
CA PRO A 449 20.04 8.16 -5.86
C PRO A 449 19.72 8.54 -4.41
N ALA A 450 20.63 9.27 -3.75
CA ALA A 450 20.38 9.82 -2.41
C ALA A 450 19.25 10.88 -2.43
N ALA A 451 19.12 11.61 -3.53
CA ALA A 451 18.04 12.55 -3.80
C ALA A 451 17.66 12.49 -5.27
N TRP A 452 16.36 12.53 -5.56
CA TRP A 452 15.86 12.59 -6.93
C TRP A 452 16.13 13.97 -7.55
N PRO A 453 16.48 14.04 -8.84
CA PRO A 453 16.63 15.31 -9.56
C PRO A 453 15.36 16.17 -9.46
N SER A 454 15.53 17.50 -9.42
CA SER A 454 14.42 18.47 -9.30
C SER A 454 13.40 18.35 -10.42
N GLU A 455 13.83 17.93 -11.61
CA GLU A 455 13.00 17.77 -12.80
C GLU A 455 11.97 16.63 -12.61
N LEU A 456 12.26 15.69 -11.70
CA LEU A 456 11.38 14.57 -11.36
C LEU A 456 10.52 14.84 -10.11
N ALA A 457 10.64 15.99 -9.45
CA ALA A 457 9.83 16.34 -8.27
C ALA A 457 8.33 16.27 -8.59
N ALA A 458 7.46 15.91 -7.65
CA ALA A 458 6.04 15.80 -7.96
C ALA A 458 5.39 17.16 -8.29
N LEU A 459 4.49 17.16 -9.27
CA LEU A 459 3.60 18.28 -9.59
C LEU A 459 2.29 18.24 -8.80
N SER A 460 1.92 17.07 -8.27
CA SER A 460 0.73 16.90 -7.44
C SER A 460 1.03 16.11 -6.18
N SER A 461 0.28 16.40 -5.11
CA SER A 461 0.31 15.66 -3.86
C SER A 461 -0.96 15.85 -3.08
N LEU A 462 -1.16 15.09 -2.00
CA LEU A 462 -2.25 15.28 -1.06
C LEU A 462 -2.37 16.73 -0.57
N ARG A 463 -1.22 17.40 -0.33
CA ARG A 463 -1.18 18.79 0.16
C ARG A 463 -1.35 19.83 -0.94
N ARG A 464 -1.00 19.47 -2.18
CA ARG A 464 -1.10 20.34 -3.37
C ARG A 464 -1.73 19.54 -4.52
N PRO A 465 -3.03 19.22 -4.45
CA PRO A 465 -3.69 18.49 -5.52
C PRO A 465 -3.86 19.40 -6.74
N LEU A 466 -3.84 18.80 -7.92
CA LEU A 466 -4.26 19.46 -9.16
C LEU A 466 -5.75 19.79 -9.06
N LYS A 467 -6.11 21.02 -9.40
CA LYS A 467 -7.50 21.47 -9.47
C LYS A 467 -7.88 21.59 -10.93
N LEU A 468 -8.86 20.77 -11.36
CA LEU A 468 -9.28 20.66 -12.75
C LEU A 468 -10.73 20.17 -12.82
N GLN A 469 -11.33 20.13 -14.01
CA GLN A 469 -12.65 19.53 -14.20
C GLN A 469 -12.54 18.21 -14.96
N LEU A 470 -13.01 17.12 -14.37
CA LEU A 470 -13.16 15.82 -15.05
C LEU A 470 -14.61 15.69 -15.52
N ASN A 471 -14.84 15.62 -16.83
CA ASN A 471 -16.18 15.58 -17.42
C ASN A 471 -17.07 16.75 -16.98
N GLY A 472 -16.47 17.93 -16.76
CA GLY A 472 -17.18 19.10 -16.23
C GLY A 472 -17.42 19.09 -14.72
N VAL A 473 -16.97 18.07 -13.99
CA VAL A 473 -17.07 18.00 -12.53
C VAL A 473 -15.79 18.56 -11.89
N PRO A 474 -15.87 19.61 -11.05
CA PRO A 474 -14.72 20.11 -10.30
C PRO A 474 -14.07 19.00 -9.47
N THR A 475 -12.76 18.85 -9.62
CA THR A 475 -12.02 17.71 -9.12
C THR A 475 -10.70 18.17 -8.52
N GLN A 476 -10.37 17.64 -7.34
CA GLN A 476 -9.02 17.65 -6.80
C GLN A 476 -8.37 16.30 -7.07
N LEU A 477 -7.26 16.29 -7.81
CA LEU A 477 -6.59 15.08 -8.27
C LEU A 477 -5.12 15.10 -7.90
N PHE A 478 -4.61 13.97 -7.41
CA PHE A 478 -3.17 13.79 -7.31
C PHE A 478 -2.77 12.33 -7.54
N LEU A 479 -1.48 12.14 -7.81
CA LEU A 479 -0.86 10.83 -7.98
C LEU A 479 0.02 10.50 -6.78
N SER A 480 -0.05 9.25 -6.33
CA SER A 480 0.79 8.68 -5.28
C SER A 480 1.71 7.60 -5.84
N SER A 481 2.81 7.32 -5.14
CA SER A 481 3.75 6.27 -5.55
C SER A 481 4.28 5.46 -4.38
N ALA A 482 4.69 4.24 -4.68
CA ALA A 482 5.46 3.38 -3.79
C ALA A 482 6.73 2.90 -4.53
N PRO A 483 7.75 2.40 -3.81
CA PRO A 483 7.95 2.58 -2.37
C PRO A 483 8.43 4.02 -2.04
N PRO A 484 8.54 4.42 -0.76
CA PRO A 484 9.10 5.72 -0.37
C PRO A 484 10.44 6.06 -1.04
N ALA A 485 11.29 5.07 -1.29
CA ALA A 485 12.57 5.26 -1.98
C ALA A 485 12.43 5.80 -3.42
N LEU A 486 11.30 5.54 -4.09
CA LEU A 486 11.01 6.02 -5.45
C LEU A 486 10.05 7.22 -5.45
N CYS A 487 9.64 7.71 -4.27
CA CYS A 487 8.90 8.95 -4.14
C CYS A 487 9.86 10.13 -4.31
N SER A 488 9.77 10.82 -5.45
CA SER A 488 10.50 12.06 -5.66
C SER A 488 10.00 13.18 -4.74
N ALA A 489 10.77 14.29 -4.66
CA ALA A 489 10.45 15.39 -3.76
C ALA A 489 8.99 15.86 -3.92
N GLY A 490 8.25 15.90 -2.80
CA GLY A 490 6.85 16.34 -2.75
C GLY A 490 5.81 15.29 -3.14
N ARG A 491 6.19 14.12 -3.67
CA ARG A 491 5.26 13.03 -4.01
C ARG A 491 4.64 12.43 -2.74
N THR A 492 3.33 12.22 -2.75
CA THR A 492 2.65 11.49 -1.68
C THR A 492 2.95 9.99 -1.77
N PRO A 493 3.45 9.35 -0.70
CA PRO A 493 3.55 7.90 -0.61
C PRO A 493 2.17 7.21 -0.74
N ASP A 494 2.13 6.09 -1.45
CA ASP A 494 0.87 5.38 -1.77
C ASP A 494 0.09 4.93 -0.52
N LEU A 495 0.81 4.45 0.50
CA LEU A 495 0.20 4.09 1.79
C LEU A 495 -0.43 5.30 2.50
N GLU A 496 0.22 6.47 2.45
CA GLU A 496 -0.32 7.70 3.03
C GLU A 496 -1.60 8.13 2.29
N ALA A 497 -1.62 8.04 0.96
CA ALA A 497 -2.80 8.36 0.17
C ALA A 497 -4.01 7.47 0.52
N ILE A 498 -3.80 6.16 0.71
CA ILE A 498 -4.86 5.21 1.10
C ILE A 498 -5.34 5.53 2.53
N LEU A 499 -4.43 5.70 3.48
CA LEU A 499 -4.77 5.99 4.88
C LEU A 499 -5.56 7.29 5.02
N GLU A 500 -5.14 8.34 4.33
CA GLU A 500 -5.83 9.63 4.34
C GLU A 500 -7.20 9.56 3.65
N THR A 501 -7.33 8.72 2.61
CA THR A 501 -8.64 8.45 2.00
C THR A 501 -9.59 7.71 2.95
N ILE A 502 -9.08 6.72 3.70
CA ILE A 502 -9.83 6.05 4.78
C ILE A 502 -10.19 7.06 5.88
N ALA A 503 -9.26 7.94 6.25
CA ALA A 503 -9.45 8.90 7.32
C ALA A 503 -10.50 9.97 6.97
N ASP A 504 -10.55 10.45 5.72
CA ASP A 504 -11.48 11.46 5.22
C ASP A 504 -12.93 10.95 5.05
N ALA A 505 -13.13 9.65 4.87
CA ALA A 505 -14.44 9.04 4.65
C ALA A 505 -15.43 9.32 5.81
N GLN A 506 -16.66 9.71 5.46
CA GLN A 506 -17.68 10.10 6.44
C GLN A 506 -18.87 9.14 6.48
N ALA A 507 -19.21 8.49 5.37
CA ALA A 507 -20.39 7.64 5.29
C ALA A 507 -20.06 6.19 4.93
N PHE A 508 -19.15 5.98 3.99
CA PHE A 508 -18.77 4.62 3.61
C PHE A 508 -17.35 4.52 3.07
N ILE A 509 -16.81 3.30 3.14
CA ILE A 509 -15.58 2.87 2.48
C ILE A 509 -15.88 1.52 1.80
N HIS A 510 -15.75 1.49 0.48
CA HIS A 510 -15.84 0.25 -0.29
C HIS A 510 -14.48 -0.05 -0.89
N VAL A 511 -13.93 -1.23 -0.60
CA VAL A 511 -12.60 -1.67 -1.06
C VAL A 511 -12.76 -2.91 -1.92
N ALA A 512 -12.25 -2.89 -3.14
CA ALA A 512 -12.13 -4.08 -3.99
C ALA A 512 -10.66 -4.33 -4.29
N VAL A 513 -10.11 -5.41 -3.75
CA VAL A 513 -8.69 -5.74 -3.83
C VAL A 513 -8.52 -7.24 -4.09
N MET A 514 -7.51 -7.63 -4.86
CA MET A 514 -7.22 -9.05 -5.02
C MET A 514 -6.86 -9.69 -3.68
N ASP A 515 -5.83 -9.17 -3.02
CA ASP A 515 -5.33 -9.66 -1.73
C ASP A 515 -5.34 -8.56 -0.66
N PHE A 516 -5.93 -8.87 0.49
CA PHE A 516 -5.84 -8.10 1.72
C PHE A 516 -5.12 -8.93 2.79
N VAL A 517 -3.83 -8.65 2.99
CA VAL A 517 -2.98 -9.40 3.92
C VAL A 517 -2.22 -8.42 4.81
N PRO A 518 -2.76 -8.05 5.99
CA PRO A 518 -2.10 -7.24 7.03
C PRO A 518 -0.81 -7.83 7.62
N GLN A 519 0.17 -8.08 6.77
CA GLN A 519 1.42 -8.76 7.07
C GLN A 519 2.49 -8.32 6.05
N CYS A 520 3.75 -8.47 6.42
CA CYS A 520 4.81 -8.63 5.43
C CYS A 520 4.74 -10.05 4.85
N THR A 521 4.29 -10.16 3.60
CA THR A 521 4.12 -11.44 2.89
C THR A 521 5.46 -11.99 2.41
N PHE A 522 6.39 -11.12 2.00
CA PHE A 522 7.68 -11.51 1.41
C PHE A 522 8.90 -11.30 2.33
N CYS A 523 8.70 -10.81 3.56
CA CYS A 523 9.72 -10.80 4.60
C CYS A 523 10.05 -12.22 5.11
N THR A 524 11.28 -12.40 5.57
CA THR A 524 11.70 -13.57 6.36
C THR A 524 12.33 -13.10 7.68
N PRO A 525 11.74 -13.40 8.85
CA PRO A 525 10.44 -14.06 9.04
C PRO A 525 9.26 -13.16 8.60
N LYS A 526 8.13 -13.80 8.27
CA LYS A 526 6.84 -13.11 8.10
C LYS A 526 6.48 -12.38 9.40
N ARG A 527 5.97 -11.14 9.29
CA ARG A 527 5.60 -10.31 10.46
C ARG A 527 4.26 -9.63 10.26
N PHE A 528 3.48 -9.53 11.33
CA PHE A 528 2.22 -8.80 11.32
C PHE A 528 2.44 -7.31 11.01
N TRP A 529 1.56 -6.75 10.18
CA TRP A 529 1.59 -5.34 9.78
C TRP A 529 0.16 -4.79 9.79
N PRO A 530 -0.25 -4.12 10.88
CA PRO A 530 -1.65 -3.79 11.11
C PRO A 530 -2.16 -2.55 10.39
N VAL A 531 -1.30 -1.78 9.70
CA VAL A 531 -1.57 -0.36 9.40
C VAL A 531 -2.89 -0.13 8.66
N LEU A 532 -3.18 -0.87 7.59
CA LEU A 532 -4.46 -0.75 6.87
C LEU A 532 -5.62 -1.43 7.61
N ASP A 533 -5.36 -2.51 8.34
CA ASP A 533 -6.36 -3.23 9.14
C ASP A 533 -6.88 -2.35 10.28
N GLU A 534 -5.98 -1.73 11.05
CA GLU A 534 -6.32 -0.75 12.10
C GLU A 534 -7.09 0.44 11.54
N ALA A 535 -6.71 0.97 10.37
CA ALA A 535 -7.41 2.09 9.75
C ALA A 535 -8.87 1.74 9.40
N LEU A 536 -9.12 0.55 8.85
CA LEU A 536 -10.48 0.08 8.56
C LEU A 536 -11.29 -0.18 9.84
N ARG A 537 -10.66 -0.77 10.87
CA ARG A 537 -11.30 -1.00 12.17
C ARG A 537 -11.68 0.31 12.84
N GLU A 538 -10.79 1.29 12.85
CA GLU A 538 -11.05 2.61 13.45
C GLU A 538 -12.18 3.33 12.70
N ALA A 539 -12.17 3.29 11.36
CA ALA A 539 -13.23 3.91 10.57
C ALA A 539 -14.62 3.33 10.92
N ALA A 540 -14.72 2.00 11.04
CA ALA A 540 -16.00 1.36 11.33
C ALA A 540 -16.38 1.42 12.81
N CYS A 541 -15.51 0.96 13.70
CA CYS A 541 -15.83 0.82 15.12
C CYS A 541 -15.72 2.15 15.88
N GLY A 542 -14.76 3.00 15.52
CA GLY A 542 -14.55 4.30 16.17
C GLY A 542 -15.47 5.38 15.65
N ARG A 543 -15.76 5.38 14.34
CA ARG A 543 -16.52 6.46 13.67
C ARG A 543 -17.85 6.04 13.06
N GLY A 544 -18.20 4.75 13.07
CA GLY A 544 -19.46 4.27 12.49
C GLY A 544 -19.53 4.34 10.96
N VAL A 545 -18.39 4.50 10.27
CA VAL A 545 -18.33 4.52 8.80
C VAL A 545 -18.53 3.11 8.26
N ARG A 546 -19.47 2.91 7.33
CA ARG A 546 -19.75 1.58 6.78
C ARG A 546 -18.59 1.12 5.90
N VAL A 547 -17.95 0.00 6.27
CA VAL A 547 -16.85 -0.61 5.52
C VAL A 547 -17.35 -1.87 4.82
N ARG A 548 -17.06 -1.98 3.53
CA ARG A 548 -17.30 -3.18 2.73
C ARG A 548 -16.01 -3.58 2.02
N LEU A 549 -15.50 -4.76 2.33
CA LEU A 549 -14.29 -5.30 1.74
C LEU A 549 -14.63 -6.48 0.83
N LEU A 550 -14.32 -6.34 -0.46
CA LEU A 550 -14.48 -7.36 -1.48
C LEU A 550 -13.10 -7.87 -1.89
N ALA A 551 -12.73 -9.06 -1.40
CA ALA A 551 -11.45 -9.71 -1.73
C ALA A 551 -11.63 -10.75 -2.83
N SER A 552 -10.58 -11.09 -3.57
CA SER A 552 -10.65 -12.13 -4.61
C SER A 552 -10.52 -13.53 -4.02
N CYS A 553 -11.23 -14.51 -4.59
CA CYS A 553 -11.16 -15.92 -4.21
C CYS A 553 -10.89 -16.76 -5.46
N TRP A 554 -9.66 -17.25 -5.55
CA TRP A 554 -9.10 -17.95 -6.72
C TRP A 554 -8.03 -18.96 -6.27
N PRO A 555 -7.58 -19.90 -7.14
CA PRO A 555 -6.66 -20.98 -6.74
C PRO A 555 -5.31 -20.53 -6.14
N HIS A 556 -4.89 -19.29 -6.40
CA HIS A 556 -3.62 -18.72 -5.91
C HIS A 556 -3.79 -17.74 -4.73
N SER A 557 -4.98 -17.67 -4.12
CA SER A 557 -5.22 -16.79 -2.97
C SER A 557 -4.27 -17.11 -1.82
N ASP A 558 -3.65 -16.10 -1.21
CA ASP A 558 -2.82 -16.33 -0.02
C ASP A 558 -3.70 -16.85 1.14
N ARG A 559 -3.37 -18.03 1.65
CA ARG A 559 -4.11 -18.65 2.76
C ARG A 559 -4.13 -17.78 4.01
N ALA A 560 -3.11 -16.95 4.22
CA ALA A 560 -3.04 -16.03 5.36
C ALA A 560 -4.11 -14.92 5.28
N MET A 561 -4.63 -14.60 4.09
CA MET A 561 -5.69 -13.61 3.90
C MET A 561 -6.95 -13.95 4.70
N PHE A 562 -7.40 -15.22 4.65
CA PHE A 562 -8.71 -15.59 5.17
C PHE A 562 -8.85 -15.39 6.69
N PRO A 563 -7.88 -15.77 7.54
CA PRO A 563 -7.92 -15.43 8.96
C PRO A 563 -8.03 -13.92 9.23
N PHE A 564 -7.36 -13.07 8.44
CA PHE A 564 -7.47 -11.61 8.60
C PHE A 564 -8.85 -11.10 8.18
N LEU A 565 -9.41 -11.60 7.06
CA LEU A 565 -10.77 -11.28 6.64
C LEU A 565 -11.81 -11.70 7.68
N GLU A 566 -11.67 -12.89 8.28
CA GLU A 566 -12.53 -13.36 9.36
C GLU A 566 -12.43 -12.46 10.60
N SER A 567 -11.23 -12.00 10.93
CA SER A 567 -10.99 -11.09 12.06
C SER A 567 -11.61 -9.71 11.89
N LEU A 568 -11.86 -9.27 10.65
CA LEU A 568 -12.61 -8.05 10.35
C LEU A 568 -14.12 -8.32 10.43
N LEU A 569 -14.58 -9.42 9.82
CA LEU A 569 -16.00 -9.78 9.79
C LEU A 569 -16.60 -10.00 11.17
N ILE A 570 -15.83 -10.56 12.12
CA ILE A 570 -16.31 -10.84 13.47
C ILE A 570 -16.72 -9.57 14.23
N LEU A 571 -16.15 -8.40 13.88
CA LEU A 571 -16.43 -7.12 14.54
C LEU A 571 -17.86 -6.62 14.32
N HIS A 572 -18.55 -7.14 13.30
CA HIS A 572 -19.96 -6.82 13.07
C HIS A 572 -20.90 -7.39 14.14
N ARG A 573 -20.44 -8.37 14.91
CA ARG A 573 -21.25 -8.99 15.97
C ARG A 573 -21.28 -8.14 17.23
N GLU A 574 -22.36 -8.29 17.99
CA GLU A 574 -22.45 -7.76 19.35
C GLU A 574 -21.33 -8.31 20.24
N PRO A 575 -20.80 -7.52 21.20
CA PRO A 575 -21.26 -6.19 21.60
C PRO A 575 -20.65 -5.02 20.79
N LEU A 576 -19.81 -5.30 19.78
CA LEU A 576 -19.14 -4.24 19.03
C LEU A 576 -20.03 -3.63 17.94
N GLY A 577 -20.77 -4.47 17.20
CA GLY A 577 -21.74 -4.01 16.20
C GLY A 577 -21.14 -3.13 15.10
N CYS A 578 -19.84 -3.25 14.80
CA CYS A 578 -19.18 -2.38 13.85
C CYS A 578 -19.75 -2.60 12.44
N PRO A 579 -19.97 -1.56 11.63
CA PRO A 579 -20.53 -1.70 10.29
C PRO A 579 -19.47 -2.16 9.27
N ILE A 580 -18.86 -3.33 9.50
CA ILE A 580 -17.89 -3.98 8.60
C ILE A 580 -18.54 -5.21 7.97
N GLU A 581 -18.53 -5.27 6.64
CA GLU A 581 -18.91 -6.44 5.88
C GLU A 581 -17.73 -6.91 5.02
N VAL A 582 -17.58 -8.23 4.88
CA VAL A 582 -16.54 -8.85 4.05
C VAL A 582 -17.18 -9.89 3.15
N LYS A 583 -16.90 -9.82 1.85
CA LYS A 583 -17.30 -10.83 0.86
C LYS A 583 -16.13 -11.23 -0.04
N LEU A 584 -16.26 -12.38 -0.68
CA LEU A 584 -15.30 -12.91 -1.63
C LEU A 584 -15.87 -12.84 -3.04
N PHE A 585 -15.08 -12.39 -4.01
CA PHE A 585 -15.44 -12.42 -5.42
C PHE A 585 -14.82 -13.65 -6.09
N VAL A 586 -15.63 -14.46 -6.76
CA VAL A 586 -15.23 -15.68 -7.46
C VAL A 586 -15.56 -15.53 -8.93
N VAL A 587 -14.54 -15.58 -9.79
CA VAL A 587 -14.75 -15.61 -11.23
C VAL A 587 -15.17 -17.03 -11.65
N PRO A 588 -16.32 -17.22 -12.32
CA PRO A 588 -16.73 -18.55 -12.79
C PRO A 588 -15.73 -19.08 -13.82
N ALA A 589 -15.58 -20.39 -13.95
CA ALA A 589 -14.68 -20.98 -14.94
C ALA A 589 -15.14 -22.36 -15.38
N THR A 590 -15.09 -22.63 -16.68
CA THR A 590 -15.18 -23.99 -17.24
C THR A 590 -13.91 -24.79 -16.95
N GLU A 591 -13.94 -26.12 -17.15
CA GLU A 591 -12.74 -26.95 -16.97
C GLU A 591 -11.59 -26.56 -17.92
N GLN A 592 -11.91 -26.08 -19.11
CA GLN A 592 -10.93 -25.56 -20.07
C GLN A 592 -10.33 -24.25 -19.57
N GLN A 593 -11.16 -23.29 -19.13
CA GLN A 593 -10.69 -21.99 -18.63
C GLN A 593 -9.82 -22.13 -17.37
N LYS A 594 -10.05 -23.16 -16.53
CA LYS A 594 -9.21 -23.46 -15.36
C LYS A 594 -7.78 -23.89 -15.70
N GLN A 595 -7.53 -24.30 -16.95
CA GLN A 595 -6.18 -24.69 -17.41
C GLN A 595 -5.32 -23.47 -17.78
N ILE A 596 -5.93 -22.29 -17.95
CA ILE A 596 -5.20 -21.05 -18.24
C ILE A 596 -4.54 -20.59 -16.92
N PRO A 597 -3.20 -20.55 -16.84
CA PRO A 597 -2.50 -20.19 -15.61
C PRO A 597 -2.75 -18.73 -15.25
N PHE A 598 -2.86 -18.46 -13.94
CA PHE A 598 -3.04 -17.12 -13.36
C PHE A 598 -4.23 -16.32 -13.93
N ALA A 599 -5.24 -17.02 -14.46
CA ALA A 599 -6.49 -16.45 -14.94
C ALA A 599 -7.61 -16.55 -13.90
N ARG A 600 -8.80 -16.07 -14.27
CA ARG A 600 -10.06 -16.25 -13.51
C ARG A 600 -9.97 -15.69 -12.09
N VAL A 601 -9.52 -14.45 -12.00
CA VAL A 601 -9.32 -13.72 -10.75
C VAL A 601 -9.91 -12.32 -10.86
N ASN A 602 -10.44 -11.80 -9.75
CA ASN A 602 -10.71 -10.37 -9.61
C ASN A 602 -9.42 -9.67 -9.19
N HIS A 603 -8.74 -9.06 -10.16
CA HIS A 603 -7.43 -8.46 -9.97
C HIS A 603 -7.52 -6.96 -9.66
N ASN A 604 -8.66 -6.47 -9.17
CA ASN A 604 -8.84 -5.05 -8.81
C ASN A 604 -7.92 -4.61 -7.65
N LYS A 605 -7.63 -3.30 -7.60
CA LYS A 605 -6.98 -2.59 -6.47
C LYS A 605 -7.53 -1.17 -6.36
N TYR A 606 -8.79 -1.03 -5.97
CA TYR A 606 -9.43 0.27 -5.83
C TYR A 606 -10.19 0.40 -4.51
N MET A 607 -10.38 1.65 -4.09
CA MET A 607 -11.22 2.01 -2.97
C MET A 607 -12.08 3.21 -3.37
N VAL A 608 -13.34 3.21 -2.94
CA VAL A 608 -14.24 4.34 -3.13
C VAL A 608 -14.97 4.67 -1.83
N THR A 609 -14.87 5.92 -1.42
CA THR A 609 -15.55 6.50 -0.26
C THR A 609 -16.63 7.44 -0.74
N ASP A 610 -17.45 8.00 0.16
CA ASP A 610 -18.44 9.02 -0.18
C ASP A 610 -17.84 10.27 -0.86
N ARG A 611 -16.52 10.46 -0.82
CA ARG A 611 -15.83 11.69 -1.23
C ARG A 611 -14.74 11.46 -2.28
N VAL A 612 -14.07 10.31 -2.22
CA VAL A 612 -12.83 10.04 -2.96
C VAL A 612 -12.90 8.69 -3.67
N ALA A 613 -12.40 8.66 -4.89
CA ALA A 613 -12.06 7.44 -5.62
C ALA A 613 -10.53 7.28 -5.65
N TYR A 614 -10.06 6.12 -5.23
CA TYR A 614 -8.67 5.67 -5.33
C TYR A 614 -8.60 4.49 -6.28
N ILE A 615 -7.78 4.58 -7.33
CA ILE A 615 -7.49 3.49 -8.27
C ILE A 615 -5.99 3.28 -8.28
N GLY A 616 -5.52 2.10 -7.90
CA GLY A 616 -4.09 1.82 -7.79
C GLY A 616 -3.66 0.52 -8.45
N THR A 617 -2.38 0.21 -8.25
CA THR A 617 -1.73 -1.00 -8.80
C THR A 617 -1.37 -2.03 -7.74
N SER A 618 -1.46 -1.67 -6.46
CA SER A 618 -0.85 -2.37 -5.33
C SER A 618 -1.85 -3.22 -4.56
N ASN A 619 -1.53 -4.49 -4.30
CA ASN A 619 -2.30 -5.29 -3.34
C ASN A 619 -2.04 -4.79 -1.91
N TRP A 620 -2.92 -5.14 -0.97
CA TRP A 620 -2.88 -4.58 0.38
C TRP A 620 -2.12 -5.50 1.32
N SER A 621 -0.79 -5.50 1.18
CA SER A 621 0.17 -6.05 2.15
C SER A 621 1.39 -5.14 2.25
N GLU A 622 2.19 -5.30 3.30
CA GLU A 622 3.24 -4.33 3.63
C GLU A 622 4.24 -4.13 2.49
N ASP A 623 4.76 -5.23 1.92
CA ASP A 623 5.79 -5.22 0.88
C ASP A 623 5.39 -4.41 -0.35
N TYR A 624 4.09 -4.30 -0.63
CA TYR A 624 3.57 -3.50 -1.75
C TYR A 624 3.79 -2.00 -1.56
N PHE A 625 3.92 -1.54 -0.31
CA PHE A 625 4.10 -0.14 0.02
C PHE A 625 5.55 0.23 0.35
N ILE A 626 6.36 -0.73 0.81
CA ILE A 626 7.74 -0.46 1.25
C ILE A 626 8.83 -0.97 0.31
N ASN A 627 8.55 -1.97 -0.53
CA ASN A 627 9.56 -2.56 -1.42
C ASN A 627 9.15 -2.51 -2.90
N THR A 628 7.87 -2.70 -3.21
CA THR A 628 7.37 -2.79 -4.59
C THR A 628 7.00 -1.42 -5.13
N ALA A 629 7.34 -1.16 -6.40
CA ALA A 629 6.93 0.05 -7.07
C ALA A 629 5.48 -0.02 -7.52
N GLY A 630 4.70 0.99 -7.16
CA GLY A 630 3.27 1.08 -7.45
C GLY A 630 2.85 2.54 -7.64
N VAL A 631 1.69 2.74 -8.25
CA VAL A 631 1.09 4.06 -8.44
C VAL A 631 -0.38 4.04 -8.02
N GLY A 632 -0.84 5.15 -7.47
CA GLY A 632 -2.23 5.41 -7.15
C GLY A 632 -2.72 6.69 -7.82
N LEU A 633 -3.95 6.65 -8.35
CA LEU A 633 -4.71 7.80 -8.82
C LEU A 633 -5.77 8.14 -7.77
N VAL A 634 -5.68 9.33 -7.19
CA VAL A 634 -6.65 9.83 -6.20
C VAL A 634 -7.49 10.93 -6.81
N VAL A 635 -8.81 10.74 -6.81
CA VAL A 635 -9.80 11.65 -7.39
C VAL A 635 -10.81 12.03 -6.31
N ASN A 636 -10.75 13.27 -5.84
CA ASN A 636 -11.70 13.81 -4.88
C ASN A 636 -12.73 14.68 -5.62
N GLN A 637 -14.00 14.28 -5.50
CA GLN A 637 -15.16 14.93 -6.11
C GLN A 637 -16.23 15.20 -5.03
N SER A 638 -15.80 15.69 -3.87
CA SER A 638 -16.68 15.95 -2.71
C SER A 638 -17.68 17.10 -2.92
N THR A 639 -17.40 17.98 -3.89
CA THR A 639 -18.23 19.16 -4.18
C THR A 639 -19.15 18.84 -5.36
N GLU A 640 -20.35 18.34 -5.08
CA GLU A 640 -21.42 18.32 -6.06
C GLU A 640 -21.86 19.77 -6.32
N GLU A 641 -21.45 20.32 -7.45
CA GLU A 641 -22.04 21.56 -7.96
C GLU A 641 -23.35 21.19 -8.68
N PRO A 642 -24.51 21.69 -8.24
CA PRO A 642 -25.77 21.42 -8.92
C PRO A 642 -25.72 21.92 -10.36
N GLY A 643 -25.84 21.01 -11.32
CA GLY A 643 -25.85 21.32 -12.77
C GLY A 643 -24.85 20.54 -13.62
N THR A 644 -24.00 19.69 -13.04
CA THR A 644 -23.08 18.84 -13.83
C THR A 644 -23.82 17.72 -14.57
N PRO A 645 -23.56 17.52 -15.88
CA PRO A 645 -24.25 16.50 -16.66
C PRO A 645 -23.67 15.10 -16.38
N GLY A 646 -24.41 14.29 -15.62
CA GLY A 646 -24.16 12.87 -15.43
C GLY A 646 -23.32 12.51 -14.19
N PRO A 647 -23.15 11.21 -13.90
CA PRO A 647 -22.43 10.74 -12.71
C PRO A 647 -20.94 11.03 -12.82
N SER A 648 -20.36 11.53 -11.73
CA SER A 648 -18.93 11.72 -11.54
C SER A 648 -18.16 10.39 -11.61
N LEU A 649 -16.83 10.44 -11.82
CA LEU A 649 -15.98 9.25 -11.88
C LEU A 649 -16.07 8.45 -10.56
N ARG A 650 -16.15 9.15 -9.42
CA ARG A 650 -16.35 8.56 -8.10
C ARG A 650 -17.67 7.82 -7.98
N GLU A 651 -18.77 8.41 -8.45
CA GLU A 651 -20.08 7.75 -8.44
C GLU A 651 -20.12 6.54 -9.38
N GLN A 652 -19.50 6.65 -10.56
CA GLN A 652 -19.36 5.51 -11.48
C GLN A 652 -18.59 4.35 -10.81
N LEU A 653 -17.52 4.65 -10.07
CA LEU A 653 -16.73 3.62 -9.38
C LEU A 653 -17.53 2.97 -8.25
N ALA A 654 -18.29 3.78 -7.49
CA ALA A 654 -19.21 3.26 -6.47
C ALA A 654 -20.31 2.38 -7.09
N ALA A 655 -20.82 2.73 -8.28
CA ALA A 655 -21.81 1.92 -9.00
C ALA A 655 -21.22 0.58 -9.47
N VAL A 656 -19.98 0.57 -9.97
CA VAL A 656 -19.26 -0.67 -10.32
C VAL A 656 -19.04 -1.54 -9.08
N PHE A 657 -18.61 -0.96 -7.95
CA PHE A 657 -18.46 -1.70 -6.71
C PHE A 657 -19.78 -2.35 -6.28
N ASN A 658 -20.88 -1.59 -6.25
CA ASN A 658 -22.18 -2.11 -5.84
C ASN A 658 -22.69 -3.20 -6.79
N ARG A 659 -22.48 -3.03 -8.10
CA ARG A 659 -22.77 -4.07 -9.10
C ARG A 659 -22.03 -5.37 -8.77
N ASP A 660 -20.74 -5.31 -8.49
CA ASP A 660 -19.94 -6.48 -8.16
C ASP A 660 -20.36 -7.10 -6.81
N TRP A 661 -20.59 -6.25 -5.81
CA TRP A 661 -20.96 -6.64 -4.44
C TRP A 661 -22.29 -7.39 -4.34
N GLU A 662 -23.26 -7.00 -5.16
CA GLU A 662 -24.60 -7.63 -5.25
C GLU A 662 -24.68 -8.68 -6.36
N SER A 663 -23.57 -8.96 -7.06
CA SER A 663 -23.55 -9.92 -8.16
C SER A 663 -23.64 -11.37 -7.68
N PRO A 664 -24.08 -12.31 -8.54
CA PRO A 664 -24.03 -13.74 -8.25
C PRO A 664 -22.59 -14.30 -8.17
N TYR A 665 -21.58 -13.48 -8.48
CA TYR A 665 -20.16 -13.84 -8.40
C TYR A 665 -19.55 -13.57 -7.03
N THR A 666 -20.33 -12.99 -6.12
CA THR A 666 -19.88 -12.64 -4.78
C THR A 666 -20.46 -13.61 -3.76
N GLU A 667 -19.59 -14.28 -3.02
CA GLU A 667 -19.93 -15.23 -1.95
C GLU A 667 -19.66 -14.60 -0.57
N PRO A 668 -20.49 -14.89 0.45
CA PRO A 668 -20.16 -14.56 1.84
C PRO A 668 -18.87 -15.27 2.27
N LEU A 669 -18.10 -14.64 3.15
CA LEU A 669 -16.94 -15.29 3.76
C LEU A 669 -17.41 -16.49 4.61
N SER A 670 -16.86 -17.67 4.33
CA SER A 670 -17.14 -18.90 5.09
C SER A 670 -15.85 -19.44 5.72
N LEU A 671 -15.98 -20.27 6.76
CA LEU A 671 -14.84 -20.85 7.52
C LEU A 671 -13.90 -21.73 6.67
N LYS A 672 -14.37 -22.19 5.49
CA LYS A 672 -13.57 -22.94 4.53
C LYS A 672 -13.93 -22.46 3.12
N PRO A 673 -13.37 -21.32 2.69
CA PRO A 673 -13.60 -20.81 1.34
C PRO A 673 -13.23 -21.87 0.31
N ARG A 674 -14.03 -22.03 -0.76
CA ARG A 674 -13.77 -23.04 -1.80
C ARG A 674 -12.39 -22.86 -2.44
N CYS A 675 -11.89 -21.63 -2.55
CA CYS A 675 -10.55 -21.32 -3.02
C CYS A 675 -9.44 -21.67 -2.01
N ALA A 676 -9.74 -21.81 -0.72
CA ALA A 676 -8.78 -22.24 0.29
C ALA A 676 -8.61 -23.78 0.36
N ALA A 677 -9.51 -24.53 -0.28
CA ALA A 677 -9.64 -25.98 -0.11
C ALA A 677 -8.67 -26.85 -0.95
N ARG A 678 -7.65 -26.27 -1.61
CA ARG A 678 -6.66 -27.04 -2.38
C ARG A 678 -5.22 -26.71 -1.96
N HIS A 679 -4.45 -27.78 -1.75
CA HIS A 679 -3.07 -27.96 -1.26
C HIS A 679 -2.96 -28.60 0.13
#